data_AF-A0A5Q4ENV1-F1
#
_entry.id   AF-A0A5Q4ENV1-F1
#
_cell.length_a   1.000
_cell.length_b   1.000
_cell.length_c   1.000
_cell.angle_alpha   90.00
_cell.angle_beta   90.00
_cell.angle_gamma   90.00
#
_symmetry.space_group_name_H-M   'P 1'
#
loop_
_entity.id
_entity.type
_entity.pdbx_description
1 polymer ?
#
loop_
_entity_poly.entity_id
_entity_poly.type
_entity_poly.pdbx_seq_one_letter_code
_entity_poly.pdbx_strand_id
1 'polypeptide(L)'
;MIPGLRSVPLRLQTQQGDDMERFNAFLQVINGVIWHDYVLYVVLATGVLFTIWSGFSQYRALTHGASVIRGKYDDKNDPGAINHFQALSTALSATVGLGNIAGVAIAIALGGPGAVFWMWMVGIFGMALKTTEVTLSMLSRNTDDPDNPHGGPMWVAKHGFTRLGLAKVGGFIGGLFCITLLISAITGGNMFQAFNVAEITHTYFPTIPKFVCGVVLAIVVGLVIIGGIKRIGNVAARIVPLMCALYLIAAIYVVAVNIGEVPAMIRMIFVAAFTPSEAAGAFLGGTAAYAFLWGMKRALFSSEAGQGSAPIAHSAAKTDEPVREGVVAGLEPFIDTIVVCTLTTLVILLSGAWNREAESNFLAQHHETDALQIVMVNETVGELTESPQVQPGRRAGEWTLTDAPVSDRAGEGEWSNGDSVFGYLLLDPGTGPNEDGRLPISGSVVQRNGVHTVTWRSAEWPQQPTGVAPTLFEGSGPTWTIISPPLPQKTTRAREIHRIEGGQNHWRTNETVFMVVRGDINPNTGRELRRISGAVMLDDDGQATVDWNTLSSITRPTFQEQPDGELDLGLYGDFIGAALTGHAFDRVMPGLGMWLVTIAAWLFAISTMISWSYYGEQGIVYLLGDKAVMTYKLLYCALIIVATLGFIRTEDELDNLTALGTGVMLWVNIPIMLIFGYLAMRAYHNYIGRLKSGELDRDSHPPAPITDVVEGKDVE
;
A
#
# COMPACT_ATOMS: atom_id res chain seq x y z
N MET A 1 -27.04 8.19 48.19
CA MET A 1 -27.97 9.14 47.52
C MET A 1 -27.39 10.52 47.73
N ILE A 2 -26.93 11.32 46.76
CA ILE A 2 -27.29 11.51 45.35
C ILE A 2 -25.99 11.69 44.52
N PRO A 3 -25.89 11.13 43.30
CA PRO A 3 -24.76 11.24 42.39
C PRO A 3 -24.85 12.46 41.46
N GLY A 4 -23.72 13.01 41.01
CA GLY A 4 -23.70 13.95 39.88
C GLY A 4 -22.48 14.88 39.79
N LEU A 5 -21.75 14.74 38.68
CA LEU A 5 -21.04 15.80 37.94
C LEU A 5 -19.72 16.38 38.50
N ARG A 6 -18.61 15.89 37.92
CA ARG A 6 -17.57 16.63 37.15
C ARG A 6 -16.14 16.29 37.55
N SER A 7 -15.44 15.59 36.66
CA SER A 7 -14.23 16.11 36.01
C SER A 7 -13.91 15.25 34.79
N VAL A 8 -14.44 15.68 33.64
CA VAL A 8 -13.94 15.26 32.32
C VAL A 8 -12.67 16.09 32.09
N PRO A 9 -11.48 15.50 31.85
CA PRO A 9 -10.37 16.25 31.31
C PRO A 9 -10.60 16.48 29.81
N LEU A 10 -10.43 17.74 29.43
CA LEU A 10 -10.55 18.35 28.11
C LEU A 10 -10.22 17.43 26.91
N ARG A 11 -11.26 17.09 26.13
CA ARG A 11 -11.11 17.07 24.67
C ARG A 11 -11.18 18.51 24.18
N LEU A 12 -10.01 19.11 23.95
CA LEU A 12 -9.89 20.13 22.91
C LEU A 12 -9.73 19.41 21.56
N GLN A 13 -10.76 18.66 21.14
CA GLN A 13 -10.99 18.48 19.71
C GLN A 13 -11.53 19.83 19.25
N THR A 14 -10.65 20.66 18.71
CA THR A 14 -11.03 21.92 18.08
C THR A 14 -12.14 21.64 17.07
N GLN A 15 -13.18 22.47 17.02
CA GLN A 15 -14.32 22.36 16.10
C GLN A 15 -13.91 22.14 14.62
N GLN A 16 -12.69 22.54 14.27
CA GLN A 16 -12.03 22.34 12.97
C GLN A 16 -11.67 20.87 12.66
N GLY A 17 -11.42 20.05 13.68
CA GLY A 17 -11.15 18.60 13.55
C GLY A 17 -12.42 17.81 13.21
N ASP A 18 -13.54 18.16 13.83
CA ASP A 18 -14.85 17.54 13.54
C ASP A 18 -15.32 17.83 12.11
N ASP A 19 -15.10 19.03 11.59
CA ASP A 19 -15.48 19.39 10.21
C ASP A 19 -14.61 18.67 9.17
N MET A 20 -13.30 18.52 9.44
CA MET A 20 -12.39 17.78 8.57
C MET A 20 -12.69 16.28 8.57
N GLU A 21 -12.98 15.67 9.74
CA GLU A 21 -13.40 14.27 9.83
C GLU A 21 -14.71 14.03 9.07
N ARG A 22 -15.69 14.92 9.20
CA ARG A 22 -16.96 14.84 8.44
C ARG A 22 -16.74 14.98 6.94
N PHE A 23 -15.87 15.89 6.53
CA PHE A 23 -15.51 16.07 5.13
C PHE A 23 -14.84 14.82 4.57
N ASN A 24 -13.86 14.25 5.27
CA ASN A 24 -13.18 13.02 4.87
C ASN A 24 -14.14 11.83 4.82
N ALA A 25 -15.05 11.69 5.80
CA ALA A 25 -16.08 10.65 5.77
C ALA A 25 -17.03 10.81 4.57
N PHE A 26 -17.42 12.04 4.24
CA PHE A 26 -18.22 12.34 3.06
C PHE A 26 -17.50 11.98 1.75
N LEU A 27 -16.21 12.32 1.63
CA LEU A 27 -15.39 11.94 0.48
C LEU A 27 -15.27 10.43 0.34
N GLN A 28 -15.09 9.70 1.44
CA GLN A 28 -15.01 8.23 1.44
C GLN A 28 -16.30 7.60 0.93
N VAL A 29 -17.47 8.12 1.30
CA VAL A 29 -18.76 7.63 0.78
C VAL A 29 -18.85 7.84 -0.73
N ILE A 30 -18.47 9.01 -1.23
CA ILE A 30 -18.47 9.30 -2.67
C ILE A 30 -17.48 8.38 -3.39
N ASN A 31 -16.25 8.25 -2.88
CA ASN A 31 -15.24 7.38 -3.44
C ASN A 31 -15.70 5.92 -3.46
N GLY A 32 -16.42 5.46 -2.44
CA GLY A 32 -17.01 4.11 -2.41
C GLY A 32 -17.99 3.86 -3.56
N VAL A 33 -18.75 4.89 -3.99
CA VAL A 33 -19.63 4.80 -5.16
C VAL A 33 -18.84 4.86 -6.47
N ILE A 34 -17.92 5.82 -6.57
CA ILE A 34 -17.13 6.06 -7.79
C ILE A 34 -16.22 4.88 -8.12
N TRP A 35 -15.62 4.25 -7.10
CA TRP A 35 -14.70 3.13 -7.21
C TRP A 35 -15.35 1.80 -6.84
N HIS A 36 -16.68 1.72 -6.92
CA HIS A 36 -17.37 0.45 -6.77
C HIS A 36 -16.85 -0.55 -7.81
N ASP A 37 -16.72 -1.81 -7.40
CA ASP A 37 -16.19 -2.90 -8.23
C ASP A 37 -16.81 -2.99 -9.65
N TYR A 38 -18.09 -2.60 -9.81
CA TYR A 38 -18.75 -2.54 -11.12
C TYR A 38 -18.08 -1.60 -12.11
N VAL A 39 -17.55 -0.47 -11.65
CA VAL A 39 -16.83 0.47 -12.51
C VAL A 39 -15.57 -0.18 -13.06
N LEU A 40 -14.84 -0.89 -12.20
CA LEU A 40 -13.66 -1.62 -12.61
C LEU A 40 -14.02 -2.70 -13.65
N TYR A 41 -15.12 -3.45 -13.44
CA TYR A 41 -15.60 -4.46 -14.41
C TYR A 41 -15.94 -3.83 -15.76
N VAL A 42 -16.60 -2.66 -15.76
CA VAL A 42 -16.94 -1.94 -17.00
C VAL A 42 -15.69 -1.48 -17.74
N VAL A 43 -14.69 -0.96 -17.03
CA VAL A 43 -13.42 -0.55 -17.66
C VAL A 43 -12.72 -1.76 -18.31
N LEU A 44 -12.61 -2.87 -17.57
CA LEU A 44 -12.03 -4.10 -18.09
C LEU A 44 -12.80 -4.61 -19.32
N ALA A 45 -14.13 -4.66 -19.25
CA ALA A 45 -14.99 -5.07 -20.36
C ALA A 45 -14.82 -4.16 -21.58
N THR A 46 -14.65 -2.86 -21.37
CA THR A 46 -14.39 -1.88 -22.43
C THR A 46 -13.04 -2.15 -23.09
N GLY A 47 -12.01 -2.48 -22.31
CA GLY A 47 -10.69 -2.85 -22.85
C GLY A 47 -10.72 -4.15 -23.65
N VAL A 48 -11.47 -5.16 -23.17
CA VAL A 48 -11.71 -6.41 -23.92
C VAL A 48 -12.45 -6.12 -25.23
N LEU A 49 -13.50 -5.30 -25.19
CA LEU A 49 -14.27 -4.89 -26.37
C LEU A 49 -13.37 -4.27 -27.44
N PHE A 50 -12.58 -3.25 -27.08
CA PHE A 50 -11.68 -2.60 -28.05
C PHE A 50 -10.51 -3.48 -28.47
N THR A 51 -10.06 -4.41 -27.62
CA THR A 51 -9.07 -5.41 -28.02
C THR A 51 -9.60 -6.29 -29.15
N ILE A 52 -10.81 -6.82 -29.01
CA ILE A 52 -11.45 -7.65 -30.03
C ILE A 52 -11.75 -6.81 -31.28
N TRP A 53 -12.35 -5.63 -31.11
CA TRP A 53 -12.77 -4.78 -32.23
C TRP A 53 -11.58 -4.28 -33.05
N SER A 54 -10.46 -3.92 -32.43
CA SER A 54 -9.23 -3.51 -33.14
C SER A 54 -8.45 -4.68 -33.76
N GLY A 55 -8.87 -5.94 -33.52
CA GLY A 55 -8.13 -7.12 -33.96
C GLY A 55 -6.76 -7.25 -33.27
N PHE A 56 -6.73 -7.10 -31.95
CA PHE A 56 -5.53 -7.11 -31.10
C PHE A 56 -4.53 -5.99 -31.42
N SER A 57 -4.94 -4.74 -31.19
CA SER A 57 -4.06 -3.56 -31.31
C SER A 57 -2.77 -3.65 -30.50
N GLN A 58 -2.72 -4.45 -29.43
CA GLN A 58 -1.51 -4.73 -28.65
C GLN A 58 -0.31 -5.12 -29.53
N TYR A 59 -0.54 -6.01 -30.49
CA TYR A 59 0.51 -6.44 -31.42
C TYR A 59 1.02 -5.27 -32.28
N ARG A 60 0.12 -4.38 -32.71
CA ARG A 60 0.46 -3.22 -33.53
C ARG A 60 1.21 -2.15 -32.74
N ALA A 61 0.85 -1.93 -31.47
CA ALA A 61 1.62 -1.07 -30.59
C ALA A 61 3.08 -1.55 -30.47
N LEU A 62 3.29 -2.84 -30.19
CA LEU A 62 4.62 -3.43 -29.99
C LEU A 62 5.47 -3.53 -31.26
N THR A 63 4.86 -3.49 -32.45
CA THR A 63 5.55 -3.61 -33.74
C THR A 63 5.62 -2.28 -34.48
N HIS A 64 4.47 -1.79 -34.93
CA HIS A 64 4.36 -0.52 -35.64
C HIS A 64 4.65 0.67 -34.74
N GLY A 65 4.05 0.71 -33.55
CA GLY A 65 4.29 1.79 -32.57
C GLY A 65 5.76 1.93 -32.22
N ALA A 66 6.47 0.81 -32.01
CA ALA A 66 7.91 0.80 -31.78
C ALA A 66 8.73 1.35 -32.97
N SER A 67 8.23 1.23 -34.20
CA SER A 67 8.87 1.81 -35.39
C SER A 67 8.58 3.31 -35.51
N VAL A 68 7.37 3.74 -35.17
CA VAL A 68 6.94 5.14 -35.15
C VAL A 68 7.78 5.95 -34.16
N ILE A 69 7.97 5.47 -32.93
CA ILE A 69 8.78 6.20 -31.93
C ILE A 69 10.28 6.26 -32.26
N ARG A 70 10.75 5.49 -33.25
CA ARG A 70 12.12 5.60 -33.78
C ARG A 70 12.23 6.63 -34.92
N GLY A 71 11.15 7.38 -35.15
CA GLY A 71 11.06 8.41 -36.15
C GLY A 71 10.87 7.90 -37.58
N LYS A 72 10.56 6.62 -37.82
CA LYS A 72 10.45 6.06 -39.20
C LYS A 72 9.40 6.79 -40.06
N TYR A 73 8.39 7.37 -39.43
CA TYR A 73 7.25 8.03 -40.07
C TYR A 73 7.09 9.47 -39.57
N ASP A 74 8.17 10.11 -39.13
CA ASP A 74 8.14 11.52 -38.74
C ASP A 74 8.12 12.37 -40.02
N ASP A 75 7.38 13.48 -40.02
CA ASP A 75 7.45 14.50 -41.06
C ASP A 75 7.49 15.86 -40.37
N LYS A 76 8.49 16.69 -40.71
CA LYS A 76 8.64 18.04 -40.15
C LYS A 76 7.49 18.98 -40.48
N ASN A 77 6.73 18.70 -41.54
CA ASN A 77 5.59 19.49 -41.98
C ASN A 77 4.29 19.10 -41.27
N ASP A 78 4.29 17.99 -40.52
CA ASP A 78 3.11 17.55 -39.79
C ASP A 78 2.77 18.51 -38.65
N PRO A 79 1.47 18.75 -38.39
CA PRO A 79 1.04 19.63 -37.32
C PRO A 79 1.33 19.02 -35.94
N GLY A 80 1.94 19.81 -35.06
CA GLY A 80 2.22 19.46 -33.68
C GLY A 80 3.51 20.12 -33.16
N ALA A 81 3.74 19.97 -31.86
CA ALA A 81 4.82 20.68 -31.17
C ALA A 81 6.03 19.79 -30.86
N ILE A 82 5.83 18.48 -30.68
CA ILE A 82 6.85 17.51 -30.24
C ILE A 82 6.77 16.22 -31.08
N ASN A 83 7.86 15.46 -31.19
CA ASN A 83 7.82 14.18 -31.94
C ASN A 83 7.13 13.05 -31.14
N HIS A 84 6.90 11.91 -31.79
CA HIS A 84 6.23 10.75 -31.20
C HIS A 84 6.93 10.21 -29.94
N PHE A 85 8.26 10.22 -29.91
CA PHE A 85 9.03 9.75 -28.75
C PHE A 85 8.90 10.69 -27.55
N GLN A 86 8.94 12.01 -27.78
CA GLN A 86 8.73 13.02 -26.76
C GLN A 86 7.29 12.98 -26.24
N ALA A 87 6.30 12.78 -27.10
CA ALA A 87 4.90 12.62 -26.70
C ALA A 87 4.71 11.37 -25.83
N LEU A 88 5.21 10.21 -26.27
CA LEU A 88 5.20 8.98 -25.47
C LEU A 88 5.94 9.16 -24.15
N SER A 89 7.12 9.78 -24.16
CA SER A 89 7.90 10.02 -22.94
C SER A 89 7.16 10.94 -21.98
N THR A 90 6.48 11.96 -22.48
CA THR A 90 5.67 12.89 -21.65
C THR A 90 4.45 12.18 -21.06
N ALA A 91 3.81 11.30 -21.82
CA ALA A 91 2.70 10.50 -21.32
C ALA A 91 3.16 9.46 -20.28
N LEU A 92 4.26 8.77 -20.58
CA LEU A 92 4.92 7.81 -19.69
C LEU A 92 5.41 8.43 -18.39
N SER A 93 5.90 9.68 -18.40
CA SER A 93 6.32 10.31 -17.13
C SER A 93 5.16 10.55 -16.16
N ALA A 94 3.93 10.68 -16.66
CA ALA A 94 2.75 10.80 -15.82
C ALA A 94 2.35 9.45 -15.19
N THR A 95 2.44 8.37 -15.96
CA THR A 95 2.01 7.02 -15.56
C THR A 95 3.08 6.26 -14.79
N VAL A 96 4.34 6.35 -15.25
CA VAL A 96 5.52 5.77 -14.62
C VAL A 96 6.02 6.71 -13.52
N GLY A 97 5.40 6.64 -12.36
CA GLY A 97 5.66 7.48 -11.19
C GLY A 97 6.03 6.71 -9.92
N LEU A 98 6.09 7.40 -8.78
CA LEU A 98 6.19 6.77 -7.46
C LEU A 98 5.07 5.75 -7.22
N GLY A 99 3.92 5.98 -7.88
CA GLY A 99 2.85 5.03 -8.06
C GLY A 99 3.40 3.65 -8.34
N ASN A 100 4.12 3.40 -9.44
CA ASN A 100 4.69 2.10 -9.85
C ASN A 100 5.42 1.34 -8.77
N ILE A 101 6.23 2.06 -8.00
CA ILE A 101 7.05 1.50 -6.94
C ILE A 101 6.18 1.19 -5.72
N ALA A 102 5.36 2.16 -5.29
CA ALA A 102 4.58 2.08 -4.07
C ALA A 102 3.31 1.22 -4.21
N GLY A 103 2.52 1.47 -5.23
CA GLY A 103 1.24 0.81 -5.39
C GLY A 103 1.35 -0.67 -5.76
N VAL A 104 2.44 -1.13 -6.40
CA VAL A 104 2.67 -2.58 -6.57
C VAL A 104 2.88 -3.23 -5.21
N ALA A 105 3.69 -2.60 -4.35
CA ALA A 105 3.87 -3.04 -2.97
C ALA A 105 2.55 -3.07 -2.19
N ILE A 106 1.70 -2.04 -2.31
CA ILE A 106 0.37 -2.02 -1.69
C ILE A 106 -0.52 -3.15 -2.23
N ALA A 107 -0.55 -3.35 -3.55
CA ALA A 107 -1.36 -4.38 -4.18
C ALA A 107 -0.94 -5.81 -3.74
N ILE A 108 0.35 -6.07 -3.58
CA ILE A 108 0.86 -7.35 -3.09
C ILE A 108 0.62 -7.47 -1.57
N ALA A 109 0.87 -6.42 -0.79
CA ALA A 109 0.71 -6.45 0.65
C ALA A 109 -0.75 -6.66 1.10
N LEU A 110 -1.71 -6.12 0.32
CA LEU A 110 -3.14 -6.21 0.61
C LEU A 110 -3.82 -7.32 -0.20
N GLY A 111 -3.62 -7.37 -1.51
CA GLY A 111 -4.25 -8.34 -2.41
C GLY A 111 -3.50 -9.66 -2.56
N GLY A 112 -2.26 -9.75 -2.07
CA GLY A 112 -1.40 -10.91 -2.24
C GLY A 112 -0.78 -11.02 -3.64
N PRO A 113 0.05 -12.05 -3.89
CA PRO A 113 0.72 -12.25 -5.18
C PRO A 113 -0.24 -12.40 -6.36
N GLY A 114 -1.45 -12.90 -6.11
CA GLY A 114 -2.49 -13.07 -7.12
C GLY A 114 -2.98 -11.77 -7.76
N ALA A 115 -2.83 -10.64 -7.06
CA ALA A 115 -3.20 -9.33 -7.61
C ALA A 115 -2.39 -8.99 -8.87
N VAL A 116 -1.15 -9.46 -8.97
CA VAL A 116 -0.24 -9.18 -10.08
C VAL A 116 -0.76 -9.77 -11.39
N PHE A 117 -1.34 -10.96 -11.37
CA PHE A 117 -1.94 -11.56 -12.56
C PHE A 117 -3.02 -10.64 -13.14
N TRP A 118 -3.90 -10.12 -12.28
CA TRP A 118 -4.96 -9.22 -12.70
C TRP A 118 -4.46 -7.85 -13.12
N MET A 119 -3.34 -7.39 -12.54
CA MET A 119 -2.63 -6.23 -13.06
C MET A 119 -2.16 -6.44 -14.50
N TRP A 120 -1.60 -7.60 -14.84
CA TRP A 120 -1.20 -7.92 -16.21
C TRP A 120 -2.38 -7.93 -17.18
N MET A 121 -3.51 -8.52 -16.79
CA MET A 121 -4.71 -8.54 -17.62
C MET A 121 -5.20 -7.11 -17.92
N VAL A 122 -5.28 -6.25 -16.90
CA VAL A 122 -5.65 -4.84 -17.08
C VAL A 122 -4.60 -4.11 -17.91
N GLY A 123 -3.31 -4.36 -17.74
CA GLY A 123 -2.25 -3.78 -18.57
C GLY A 123 -2.42 -4.13 -20.05
N ILE A 124 -2.66 -5.41 -20.37
CA ILE A 124 -2.86 -5.90 -21.74
C ILE A 124 -4.10 -5.28 -22.39
N PHE A 125 -5.25 -5.27 -21.71
CA PHE A 125 -6.48 -4.68 -22.25
C PHE A 125 -6.44 -3.16 -22.22
N GLY A 126 -5.67 -2.58 -21.30
CA GLY A 126 -5.40 -1.15 -21.18
C GLY A 126 -4.69 -0.59 -22.42
N MET A 127 -3.82 -1.37 -23.08
CA MET A 127 -3.20 -0.96 -24.34
C MET A 127 -4.25 -0.62 -25.42
N ALA A 128 -5.33 -1.40 -25.50
CA ALA A 128 -6.41 -1.15 -26.46
C ALA A 128 -7.27 0.05 -26.07
N LEU A 129 -7.51 0.25 -24.76
CA LEU A 129 -8.17 1.46 -24.24
C LEU A 129 -7.35 2.70 -24.63
N LYS A 130 -6.06 2.70 -24.31
CA LYS A 130 -5.12 3.79 -24.56
C LYS A 130 -5.06 4.13 -26.05
N THR A 131 -4.91 3.10 -26.90
CA THR A 131 -4.92 3.26 -28.35
C THR A 131 -6.20 3.97 -28.83
N THR A 132 -7.35 3.60 -28.27
CA THR A 132 -8.65 4.13 -28.67
C THR A 132 -8.87 5.56 -28.17
N GLU A 133 -8.61 5.85 -26.90
CA GLU A 133 -8.82 7.19 -26.33
C GLU A 133 -7.89 8.24 -26.92
N VAL A 134 -6.63 7.86 -27.19
CA VAL A 134 -5.68 8.74 -27.87
C VAL A 134 -6.10 8.97 -29.32
N THR A 135 -6.48 7.92 -30.06
CA THR A 135 -7.01 8.09 -31.43
C THR A 135 -8.21 9.03 -31.46
N LEU A 136 -9.18 8.89 -30.53
CA LEU A 136 -10.35 9.77 -30.46
C LEU A 136 -9.97 11.24 -30.21
N SER A 137 -9.01 11.46 -29.31
CA SER A 137 -8.54 12.80 -28.97
C SER A 137 -7.77 13.42 -30.13
N MET A 138 -6.92 12.65 -30.81
CA MET A 138 -6.21 13.08 -32.01
C MET A 138 -7.17 13.41 -33.16
N LEU A 139 -8.29 12.68 -33.30
CA LEU A 139 -9.35 13.00 -34.28
C LEU A 139 -10.13 14.28 -33.94
N SER A 140 -10.05 14.75 -32.69
CA SER A 140 -10.83 15.88 -32.16
C SER A 140 -9.96 17.04 -31.70
N ARG A 141 -8.63 16.97 -31.90
CA ARG A 141 -7.67 17.96 -31.42
C ARG A 141 -7.75 19.23 -32.27
N ASN A 142 -7.46 20.35 -31.63
CA ASN A 142 -7.25 21.63 -32.29
C ASN A 142 -5.73 21.80 -32.58
N THR A 143 -5.41 22.12 -33.83
CA THR A 143 -4.05 22.41 -34.31
C THR A 143 -3.96 23.78 -35.01
N ASP A 144 -4.91 24.68 -34.74
CA ASP A 144 -4.95 26.05 -35.25
C ASP A 144 -3.66 26.82 -34.89
N ASP A 145 -3.11 26.54 -33.72
CA ASP A 145 -1.73 26.85 -33.33
C ASP A 145 -0.92 25.54 -33.32
N PRO A 146 -0.14 25.23 -34.37
CA PRO A 146 0.67 24.02 -34.43
C PRO A 146 1.72 23.92 -33.32
N ASP A 147 2.17 25.06 -32.77
CA ASP A 147 3.16 25.10 -31.69
C ASP A 147 2.53 24.86 -30.30
N ASN A 148 1.21 24.96 -30.19
CA ASN A 148 0.45 24.72 -28.97
C ASN A 148 -0.89 24.01 -29.26
N PRO A 149 -0.86 22.77 -29.75
CA PRO A 149 -2.07 22.01 -30.05
C PRO A 149 -2.82 21.63 -28.78
N HIS A 150 -4.15 21.61 -28.87
CA HIS A 150 -5.04 21.32 -27.75
C HIS A 150 -5.87 20.08 -28.03
N GLY A 151 -5.85 19.10 -27.12
CA GLY A 151 -6.65 17.89 -27.27
C GLY A 151 -6.88 17.17 -25.96
N GLY A 152 -7.60 16.06 -26.03
CA GLY A 152 -8.04 15.27 -24.88
C GLY A 152 -9.56 15.08 -24.82
N PRO A 153 -10.06 14.34 -23.81
CA PRO A 153 -11.48 13.96 -23.70
C PRO A 153 -12.46 15.13 -23.67
N MET A 154 -12.06 16.27 -23.12
CA MET A 154 -12.87 17.49 -23.12
C MET A 154 -13.18 17.98 -24.54
N TRP A 155 -12.23 17.86 -25.46
CA TRP A 155 -12.42 18.20 -26.87
C TRP A 155 -13.21 17.13 -27.62
N VAL A 156 -13.01 15.85 -27.31
CA VAL A 156 -13.83 14.75 -27.83
C VAL A 156 -15.30 14.94 -27.43
N ALA A 157 -15.56 15.26 -26.16
CA ALA A 157 -16.91 15.55 -25.67
C ALA A 157 -17.52 16.75 -26.39
N LYS A 158 -16.80 17.88 -26.44
CA LYS A 158 -17.27 19.10 -27.10
C LYS A 158 -17.63 18.86 -28.57
N HIS A 159 -16.74 18.27 -29.35
CA HIS A 159 -16.96 18.02 -30.78
C HIS A 159 -17.97 16.89 -31.03
N GLY A 160 -17.84 15.77 -30.32
CA GLY A 160 -18.68 14.59 -30.47
C GLY A 160 -20.15 14.88 -30.20
N PHE A 161 -20.47 15.50 -29.06
CA PHE A 161 -21.86 15.85 -28.73
C PHE A 161 -22.41 17.00 -29.58
N THR A 162 -21.56 17.90 -30.09
CA THR A 162 -21.99 18.92 -31.06
C THR A 162 -22.48 18.27 -32.35
N ARG A 163 -21.83 17.21 -32.84
CA ARG A 163 -22.31 16.43 -34.01
C ARG A 163 -23.66 15.77 -33.79
N LEU A 164 -24.03 15.51 -32.54
CA LEU A 164 -25.34 14.96 -32.14
C LEU A 164 -26.40 16.05 -31.88
N GLY A 165 -26.08 17.34 -32.09
CA GLY A 165 -26.97 18.46 -31.78
C GLY A 165 -27.03 18.82 -30.28
N LEU A 166 -26.14 18.24 -29.46
CA LEU A 166 -26.10 18.39 -28.00
C LEU A 166 -24.88 19.19 -27.52
N ALA A 167 -24.52 20.26 -28.24
CA ALA A 167 -23.30 21.04 -27.98
C ALA A 167 -23.15 21.50 -26.52
N LYS A 168 -24.24 21.91 -25.87
CA LYS A 168 -24.24 22.32 -24.44
C LYS A 168 -23.88 21.17 -23.50
N VAL A 169 -24.34 19.95 -23.80
CA VAL A 169 -24.01 18.75 -23.03
C VAL A 169 -22.53 18.42 -23.19
N GLY A 170 -22.01 18.47 -24.42
CA GLY A 170 -20.58 18.28 -24.68
C GLY A 170 -19.69 19.28 -23.94
N GLY A 171 -20.09 20.56 -23.95
CA GLY A 171 -19.40 21.61 -23.20
C GLY A 171 -19.38 21.36 -21.68
N PHE A 172 -20.53 20.95 -21.11
CA PHE A 172 -20.65 20.60 -19.69
C PHE A 172 -19.79 19.39 -19.32
N ILE A 173 -19.86 18.30 -20.08
CA ILE A 173 -19.06 17.09 -19.84
C ILE A 173 -17.57 17.40 -19.93
N GLY A 174 -17.14 18.18 -20.93
CA GLY A 174 -15.75 18.61 -21.06
C GLY A 174 -15.30 19.51 -19.91
N GLY A 175 -16.18 20.40 -19.43
CA GLY A 175 -15.89 21.24 -18.26
C GLY A 175 -15.76 20.42 -16.97
N LEU A 176 -16.65 19.44 -16.76
CA LEU A 176 -16.59 18.51 -15.62
C LEU A 176 -15.27 17.74 -15.63
N PHE A 177 -14.88 17.18 -16.79
CA PHE A 177 -13.59 16.50 -16.95
C PHE A 177 -12.42 17.40 -16.59
N CYS A 178 -12.40 18.66 -17.04
CA CYS A 178 -11.32 19.60 -16.75
C CYS A 178 -11.23 19.95 -15.26
N ILE A 179 -12.36 20.12 -14.57
CA ILE A 179 -12.36 20.39 -13.12
C ILE A 179 -11.74 19.22 -12.36
N THR A 180 -12.13 17.99 -12.71
CA THR A 180 -11.62 16.79 -12.02
C THR A 180 -10.17 16.50 -12.37
N LEU A 181 -9.78 16.76 -13.62
CA LEU A 181 -8.38 16.73 -14.07
C LEU A 181 -7.51 17.70 -13.27
N LEU A 182 -8.00 18.92 -13.00
CA LEU A 182 -7.27 19.91 -12.20
C LEU A 182 -7.11 19.48 -10.74
N ILE A 183 -8.15 18.88 -10.16
CA ILE A 183 -8.08 18.28 -8.82
C ILE A 183 -6.98 17.21 -8.81
N SER A 184 -7.04 16.25 -9.72
CA SER A 184 -6.04 15.17 -9.81
C SER A 184 -4.62 15.68 -10.09
N ALA A 185 -4.46 16.70 -10.94
CA ALA A 185 -3.17 17.29 -11.24
C ALA A 185 -2.53 17.96 -10.02
N ILE A 186 -3.33 18.64 -9.19
CA ILE A 186 -2.87 19.32 -7.98
C ILE A 186 -2.62 18.33 -6.84
N THR A 187 -3.44 17.29 -6.70
CA THR A 187 -3.29 16.33 -5.61
C THR A 187 -2.32 15.21 -5.98
N GLY A 188 -2.74 14.26 -6.82
CA GLY A 188 -1.97 13.06 -7.15
C GLY A 188 -0.75 13.35 -8.02
N GLY A 189 -0.90 14.26 -8.98
CA GLY A 189 0.16 14.68 -9.88
C GLY A 189 1.20 15.62 -9.25
N ASN A 190 0.93 16.20 -8.08
CA ASN A 190 1.77 17.24 -7.45
C ASN A 190 1.99 17.01 -5.96
N MET A 191 1.01 17.36 -5.12
CA MET A 191 1.20 17.38 -3.66
C MET A 191 1.58 16.01 -3.12
N PHE A 192 0.97 14.94 -3.66
CA PHE A 192 1.27 13.56 -3.29
C PHE A 192 2.70 13.15 -3.66
N GLN A 193 3.17 13.56 -4.84
CA GLN A 193 4.55 13.28 -5.28
C GLN A 193 5.56 14.01 -4.39
N ALA A 194 5.31 15.30 -4.12
CA ALA A 194 6.17 16.12 -3.28
C ALA A 194 6.24 15.60 -1.83
N PHE A 195 5.10 15.22 -1.26
CA PHE A 195 5.01 14.62 0.07
C PHE A 195 5.84 13.33 0.15
N ASN A 196 5.62 12.39 -0.76
CA ASN A 196 6.33 11.10 -0.77
C ASN A 196 7.85 11.26 -0.90
N VAL A 197 8.30 12.14 -1.80
CA VAL A 197 9.74 12.41 -1.94
C VAL A 197 10.33 12.96 -0.63
N ALA A 198 9.63 13.89 0.01
CA ALA A 198 10.06 14.44 1.28
C ALA A 198 10.09 13.37 2.39
N GLU A 199 9.08 12.50 2.45
CA GLU A 199 8.99 11.40 3.43
C GLU A 199 10.11 10.38 3.25
N ILE A 200 10.31 9.89 2.02
CA ILE A 200 11.36 8.92 1.69
C ILE A 200 12.74 9.52 1.99
N THR A 201 12.97 10.78 1.58
CA THR A 201 14.24 11.46 1.82
C THR A 201 14.49 11.61 3.32
N HIS A 202 13.50 12.02 4.10
CA HIS A 202 13.64 12.16 5.54
C HIS A 202 13.80 10.82 6.26
N THR A 203 13.17 9.75 5.77
CA THR A 203 13.29 8.39 6.33
C THR A 203 14.72 7.87 6.23
N TYR A 204 15.35 8.04 5.08
CA TYR A 204 16.72 7.59 4.84
C TYR A 204 17.79 8.61 5.29
N PHE A 205 17.47 9.90 5.25
CA PHE A 205 18.36 11.00 5.61
C PHE A 205 17.66 11.97 6.58
N PRO A 206 17.52 11.61 7.87
CA PRO A 206 16.77 12.40 8.86
C PRO A 206 17.30 13.82 9.09
N THR A 207 18.53 14.11 8.67
CA THR A 207 19.14 15.44 8.74
C THR A 207 18.57 16.42 7.71
N ILE A 208 17.88 15.93 6.67
CA ILE A 208 17.30 16.76 5.61
C ILE A 208 15.84 17.09 5.96
N PRO A 209 15.50 18.36 6.25
CA PRO A 209 14.12 18.73 6.56
C PRO A 209 13.20 18.60 5.35
N LYS A 210 11.99 18.09 5.55
CA LYS A 210 10.97 17.87 4.50
C LYS A 210 10.72 19.11 3.62
N PHE A 211 10.63 20.29 4.22
CA PHE A 211 10.37 21.54 3.49
C PHE A 211 11.47 21.89 2.48
N VAL A 212 12.73 21.51 2.75
CA VAL A 212 13.85 21.75 1.84
C VAL A 212 13.66 20.96 0.56
N CYS A 213 13.21 19.70 0.67
CA CYS A 213 12.86 18.87 -0.48
C CYS A 213 11.79 19.55 -1.35
N GLY A 214 10.73 20.09 -0.75
CA GLY A 214 9.67 20.79 -1.48
C GLY A 214 10.14 22.05 -2.20
N VAL A 215 11.01 22.86 -1.57
CA VAL A 215 11.58 24.05 -2.23
C VAL A 215 12.43 23.66 -3.44
N VAL A 216 13.29 22.64 -3.31
CA VAL A 216 14.12 22.16 -4.42
C VAL A 216 13.25 21.59 -5.54
N LEU A 217 12.25 20.77 -5.22
CA LEU A 217 11.30 20.25 -6.20
C LEU A 217 10.55 21.37 -6.93
N ALA A 218 10.05 22.38 -6.20
CA ALA A 218 9.33 23.49 -6.80
C ALA A 218 10.19 24.29 -7.78
N ILE A 219 11.47 24.51 -7.45
CA ILE A 219 12.42 25.19 -8.35
C ILE A 219 12.67 24.34 -9.60
N VAL A 220 12.99 23.05 -9.44
CA VAL A 220 13.30 22.17 -10.57
C VAL A 220 12.10 21.99 -11.49
N VAL A 221 10.91 21.71 -10.94
CA VAL A 221 9.67 21.59 -11.72
C VAL A 221 9.34 22.92 -12.40
N GLY A 222 9.43 24.04 -11.68
CA GLY A 222 9.17 25.39 -12.22
C GLY A 222 10.05 25.72 -13.42
N LEU A 223 11.35 25.42 -13.36
CA LEU A 223 12.29 25.62 -14.47
C LEU A 223 11.88 24.86 -15.75
N VAL A 224 11.18 23.73 -15.61
CA VAL A 224 10.70 22.93 -16.73
C VAL A 224 9.34 23.43 -17.24
N ILE A 225 8.33 23.51 -16.37
CA ILE A 225 6.94 23.74 -16.80
C ILE A 225 6.70 25.15 -17.38
N ILE A 226 7.48 26.14 -16.93
CA ILE A 226 7.40 27.52 -17.46
C ILE A 226 7.77 27.56 -18.95
N GLY A 227 8.59 26.62 -19.43
CA GLY A 227 9.00 26.53 -20.84
C GLY A 227 7.95 25.94 -21.80
N GLY A 228 6.78 25.52 -21.31
CA GLY A 228 5.70 24.96 -22.14
C GLY A 228 6.01 23.55 -22.68
N ILE A 229 5.12 23.04 -23.54
CA ILE A 229 5.13 21.63 -23.97
C ILE A 229 6.44 21.19 -24.64
N LYS A 230 7.09 22.06 -25.43
CA LYS A 230 8.39 21.74 -26.06
C LYS A 230 9.48 21.47 -25.02
N ARG A 231 9.57 22.28 -23.96
CA ARG A 231 10.55 22.06 -22.88
C ARG A 231 10.19 20.82 -22.06
N ILE A 232 8.89 20.63 -21.77
CA ILE A 232 8.40 19.46 -21.03
C ILE A 232 8.75 18.18 -21.78
N GLY A 233 8.42 18.09 -23.07
CA GLY A 233 8.73 16.91 -23.90
C GLY A 233 10.23 16.64 -24.03
N ASN A 234 11.03 17.69 -24.19
CA ASN A 234 12.48 17.58 -24.24
C ASN A 234 13.08 17.03 -22.93
N VAL A 235 12.58 17.49 -21.78
CA VAL A 235 13.02 17.00 -20.47
C VAL A 235 12.53 15.57 -20.22
N ALA A 236 11.26 15.28 -20.50
CA ALA A 236 10.66 13.95 -20.34
C ALA A 236 11.40 12.89 -21.17
N ALA A 237 11.74 13.19 -22.43
CA ALA A 237 12.48 12.31 -23.32
C ALA A 237 13.88 11.92 -22.81
N ARG A 238 14.46 12.68 -21.86
CA ARG A 238 15.74 12.35 -21.22
C ARG A 238 15.57 11.70 -19.85
N ILE A 239 14.68 12.25 -19.02
CA ILE A 239 14.47 11.78 -17.65
C ILE A 239 13.81 10.40 -17.63
N VAL A 240 12.79 10.16 -18.47
CA VAL A 240 12.02 8.91 -18.44
C VAL A 240 12.87 7.69 -18.80
N PRO A 241 13.65 7.69 -19.90
CA PRO A 241 14.53 6.55 -20.18
C PRO A 241 15.58 6.34 -19.09
N LEU A 242 16.14 7.43 -18.53
CA LEU A 242 17.14 7.36 -17.46
C LEU A 242 16.56 6.73 -16.18
N MET A 243 15.42 7.22 -15.70
CA MET A 243 14.82 6.75 -14.46
C MET A 243 14.35 5.30 -14.58
N CYS A 244 13.76 4.93 -15.73
CA CYS A 244 13.40 3.55 -16.03
C CYS A 244 14.65 2.67 -16.08
N ALA A 245 15.70 3.06 -16.80
CA ALA A 245 16.92 2.25 -16.91
C ALA A 245 17.58 2.01 -15.55
N LEU A 246 17.73 3.06 -14.73
CA LEU A 246 18.31 2.94 -13.37
C LEU A 246 17.53 1.93 -12.52
N TYR A 247 16.20 2.05 -12.50
CA TYR A 247 15.35 1.16 -11.73
C TYR A 247 15.35 -0.28 -12.27
N LEU A 248 15.25 -0.44 -13.59
CA LEU A 248 15.23 -1.75 -14.25
C LEU A 248 16.56 -2.48 -14.05
N ILE A 249 17.71 -1.81 -14.11
CA ILE A 249 19.02 -2.43 -13.86
C ILE A 249 19.08 -3.00 -12.45
N ALA A 250 18.65 -2.25 -11.45
CA ALA A 250 18.65 -2.73 -10.07
C ALA A 250 17.65 -3.86 -9.84
N ALA A 251 16.45 -3.79 -10.43
CA ALA A 251 15.47 -4.86 -10.35
C ALA A 251 15.97 -6.14 -11.04
N ILE A 252 16.59 -6.02 -12.22
CA ILE A 252 17.20 -7.14 -12.94
C ILE A 252 18.34 -7.76 -12.12
N TYR A 253 19.13 -6.97 -11.40
CA TYR A 253 20.14 -7.49 -10.48
C TYR A 253 19.52 -8.40 -9.40
N VAL A 254 18.44 -7.95 -8.74
CA VAL A 254 17.72 -8.77 -7.75
C VAL A 254 17.18 -10.07 -8.37
N VAL A 255 16.61 -9.99 -9.58
CA VAL A 255 16.12 -11.15 -10.31
C VAL A 255 17.25 -12.10 -10.68
N ALA A 256 18.41 -11.58 -11.11
CA ALA A 256 19.56 -12.39 -11.49
C ALA A 256 20.16 -13.14 -10.29
N VAL A 257 20.24 -12.50 -9.12
CA VAL A 257 20.71 -13.13 -7.88
C VAL A 257 19.77 -14.26 -7.44
N ASN A 258 18.47 -14.14 -7.70
CA ASN A 258 17.44 -15.10 -7.28
C ASN A 258 16.81 -15.84 -8.47
N ILE A 259 17.56 -16.01 -9.57
CA ILE A 259 17.01 -16.50 -10.86
C ILE A 259 16.36 -17.88 -10.75
N GLY A 260 16.87 -18.73 -9.86
CA GLY A 260 16.34 -20.08 -9.60
C GLY A 260 14.92 -20.09 -9.02
N GLU A 261 14.54 -19.04 -8.31
CA GLU A 261 13.23 -18.92 -7.64
C GLU A 261 12.16 -18.27 -8.54
N VAL A 262 12.56 -17.65 -9.66
CA VAL A 262 11.65 -16.95 -10.57
C VAL A 262 10.51 -17.84 -11.07
N PRO A 263 10.72 -19.11 -11.50
CA PRO A 263 9.63 -19.98 -11.92
C PRO A 263 8.62 -20.24 -10.79
N ALA A 264 9.09 -20.36 -9.55
CA ALA A 264 8.22 -20.55 -8.38
C ALA A 264 7.38 -19.30 -8.10
N MET A 265 7.98 -18.11 -8.19
CA MET A 265 7.26 -16.83 -8.02
C MET A 265 6.19 -16.62 -9.09
N ILE A 266 6.51 -16.92 -10.36
CA ILE A 266 5.52 -16.85 -11.44
C ILE A 266 4.37 -17.83 -11.17
N ARG A 267 4.68 -19.08 -10.80
CA ARG A 267 3.64 -20.06 -10.46
C ARG A 267 2.77 -19.58 -9.30
N MET A 268 3.35 -18.98 -8.26
CA MET A 268 2.63 -18.44 -7.12
C MET A 268 1.66 -17.33 -7.54
N ILE A 269 2.07 -16.42 -8.42
CA ILE A 269 1.19 -15.36 -8.97
C ILE A 269 -0.03 -15.98 -9.65
N PHE A 270 0.16 -16.99 -10.50
CA PHE A 270 -0.96 -17.65 -11.18
C PHE A 270 -1.87 -18.41 -10.22
N VAL A 271 -1.32 -19.16 -9.26
CA VAL A 271 -2.12 -19.93 -8.30
C VAL A 271 -2.92 -18.98 -7.39
N ALA A 272 -2.26 -18.01 -6.78
CA ALA A 272 -2.88 -17.06 -5.86
C ALA A 272 -3.94 -16.17 -6.53
N ALA A 273 -3.91 -16.02 -7.86
CA ALA A 273 -4.93 -15.27 -8.60
C ALA A 273 -6.30 -15.96 -8.63
N PHE A 274 -6.32 -17.29 -8.47
CA PHE A 274 -7.54 -18.12 -8.58
C PHE A 274 -7.84 -18.94 -7.33
N THR A 275 -6.94 -18.98 -6.34
CA THR A 275 -7.15 -19.67 -5.06
C THR A 275 -6.94 -18.72 -3.88
N PRO A 276 -7.67 -18.90 -2.76
CA PRO A 276 -7.37 -18.18 -1.53
C PRO A 276 -5.92 -18.38 -1.12
N SER A 277 -5.29 -17.31 -0.63
CA SER A 277 -3.96 -17.33 -0.05
C SER A 277 -4.08 -17.34 1.47
N GLU A 278 -3.30 -18.21 2.12
CA GLU A 278 -3.20 -18.27 3.58
C GLU A 278 -2.30 -17.15 4.11
N ALA A 279 -2.54 -16.77 5.36
CA ALA A 279 -1.72 -15.78 6.04
C ALA A 279 -0.34 -16.37 6.38
N ALA A 280 0.70 -15.56 6.23
CA ALA A 280 2.07 -15.94 6.53
C ALA A 280 2.91 -14.69 6.81
N GLY A 281 3.56 -14.67 7.99
CA GLY A 281 4.35 -13.53 8.45
C GLY A 281 3.55 -12.22 8.37
N ALA A 282 4.14 -11.20 7.77
CA ALA A 282 3.49 -9.91 7.56
C ALA A 282 2.23 -9.94 6.66
N PHE A 283 2.01 -10.98 5.86
CA PHE A 283 0.87 -11.07 4.95
C PHE A 283 -0.37 -11.69 5.63
N LEU A 284 -1.51 -11.00 5.57
CA LEU A 284 -2.73 -11.39 6.29
C LEU A 284 -3.57 -12.48 5.60
N GLY A 285 -3.13 -12.97 4.44
CA GLY A 285 -3.97 -13.81 3.60
C GLY A 285 -5.01 -13.00 2.83
N GLY A 286 -5.67 -13.66 1.87
CA GLY A 286 -6.69 -13.02 1.05
C GLY A 286 -7.45 -14.00 0.19
N THR A 287 -8.63 -13.59 -0.28
CA THR A 287 -9.42 -14.38 -1.24
C THR A 287 -8.99 -14.07 -2.68
N ALA A 288 -9.27 -14.98 -3.61
CA ALA A 288 -9.02 -14.75 -5.03
C ALA A 288 -9.79 -13.52 -5.58
N ALA A 289 -11.03 -13.31 -5.11
CA ALA A 289 -11.82 -12.14 -5.45
C ALA A 289 -11.17 -10.84 -4.96
N TYR A 290 -10.58 -10.86 -3.77
CA TYR A 290 -9.88 -9.69 -3.24
C TYR A 290 -8.56 -9.41 -3.98
N ALA A 291 -7.80 -10.45 -4.33
CA ALA A 291 -6.63 -10.34 -5.19
C ALA A 291 -7.00 -9.69 -6.54
N PHE A 292 -8.11 -10.14 -7.15
CA PHE A 292 -8.66 -9.54 -8.36
C PHE A 292 -8.96 -8.04 -8.19
N LEU A 293 -9.67 -7.64 -7.13
CA LEU A 293 -10.04 -6.25 -6.92
C LEU A 293 -8.82 -5.34 -6.73
N TRP A 294 -7.84 -5.75 -5.93
CA TRP A 294 -6.62 -4.97 -5.73
C TRP A 294 -5.75 -4.92 -6.97
N GLY A 295 -5.67 -6.01 -7.73
CA GLY A 295 -4.97 -6.03 -9.01
C GLY A 295 -5.59 -5.04 -10.00
N MET A 296 -6.93 -5.02 -10.09
CA MET A 296 -7.66 -4.10 -10.96
C MET A 296 -7.52 -2.64 -10.53
N LYS A 297 -7.80 -2.32 -9.26
CA LYS A 297 -7.64 -0.95 -8.71
C LYS A 297 -6.25 -0.45 -9.03
N ARG A 298 -5.24 -1.27 -8.73
CA ARG A 298 -3.85 -0.89 -8.92
C ARG A 298 -3.49 -0.62 -10.38
N ALA A 299 -3.78 -1.54 -11.29
CA ALA A 299 -3.36 -1.39 -12.68
C ALA A 299 -4.06 -0.22 -13.40
N LEU A 300 -5.29 0.10 -13.01
CA LEU A 300 -6.00 1.28 -13.52
C LEU A 300 -5.35 2.59 -13.05
N PHE A 301 -4.90 2.66 -11.80
CA PHE A 301 -4.14 3.81 -11.30
C PHE A 301 -2.75 3.91 -11.91
N SER A 302 -2.08 2.78 -12.16
CA SER A 302 -0.72 2.75 -12.73
C SER A 302 -0.70 3.19 -14.19
N SER A 303 -1.51 2.55 -15.03
CA SER A 303 -1.48 2.79 -16.48
C SER A 303 -2.32 3.98 -16.94
N GLU A 304 -3.20 4.50 -16.07
CA GLU A 304 -4.21 5.52 -16.38
C GLU A 304 -5.09 5.14 -17.59
N ALA A 305 -5.20 3.85 -17.92
CA ALA A 305 -5.92 3.41 -19.10
C ALA A 305 -7.43 3.69 -18.94
N GLY A 306 -7.99 4.44 -19.88
CA GLY A 306 -9.41 4.82 -19.86
C GLY A 306 -9.71 6.02 -18.96
N GLN A 307 -8.75 6.57 -18.22
CA GLN A 307 -8.94 7.82 -17.46
C GLN A 307 -8.99 9.05 -18.37
N GLY A 308 -8.37 8.99 -19.55
CA GLY A 308 -8.39 10.09 -20.53
C GLY A 308 -7.39 11.22 -20.30
N SER A 309 -6.45 11.07 -19.37
CA SER A 309 -5.32 12.01 -19.14
C SER A 309 -4.25 11.95 -20.23
N ALA A 310 -3.72 10.74 -20.52
CA ALA A 310 -2.64 10.53 -21.49
C ALA A 310 -2.88 11.11 -22.90
N PRO A 311 -4.11 11.09 -23.47
CA PRO A 311 -4.40 11.77 -24.72
C PRO A 311 -4.01 13.25 -24.79
N ILE A 312 -3.89 13.92 -23.64
CA ILE A 312 -3.49 15.33 -23.58
C ILE A 312 -2.03 15.51 -24.00
N ALA A 313 -1.11 14.66 -23.53
CA ALA A 313 0.29 14.67 -23.98
C ALA A 313 0.39 14.31 -25.47
N HIS A 314 -0.27 13.21 -25.86
CA HIS A 314 -0.23 12.72 -27.23
C HIS A 314 -0.83 13.70 -28.25
N SER A 315 -1.77 14.55 -27.84
CA SER A 315 -2.31 15.61 -28.69
C SER A 315 -1.25 16.62 -29.15
N ALA A 316 -0.10 16.69 -28.47
CA ALA A 316 1.03 17.52 -28.85
C ALA A 316 1.95 16.92 -29.93
N ALA A 317 1.78 15.65 -30.28
CA ALA A 317 2.63 14.98 -31.26
C ALA A 317 2.48 15.57 -32.67
N LYS A 318 3.60 15.73 -33.38
CA LYS A 318 3.66 16.06 -34.80
C LYS A 318 3.19 14.85 -35.60
N THR A 319 1.97 14.91 -36.13
CA THR A 319 1.45 13.88 -37.05
C THR A 319 0.19 14.30 -37.80
N ASP A 320 0.10 13.94 -39.06
CA ASP A 320 -1.13 14.04 -39.86
C ASP A 320 -2.10 12.85 -39.69
N GLU A 321 -1.61 11.73 -39.14
CA GLU A 321 -2.34 10.47 -38.98
C GLU A 321 -2.72 10.22 -37.50
N PRO A 322 -3.98 10.49 -37.09
CA PRO A 322 -4.40 10.35 -35.68
C PRO A 322 -4.17 8.96 -35.08
N VAL A 323 -4.31 7.92 -35.90
CA VAL A 323 -4.13 6.52 -35.49
C VAL A 323 -2.66 6.19 -35.26
N ARG A 324 -1.73 6.85 -35.97
CA ARG A 324 -0.28 6.64 -35.81
C ARG A 324 0.10 6.87 -34.35
N GLU A 325 -0.35 7.98 -33.80
CA GLU A 325 -0.12 8.33 -32.40
C GLU A 325 -0.94 7.49 -31.42
N GLY A 326 -2.18 7.12 -31.78
CA GLY A 326 -2.95 6.16 -30.98
C GLY A 326 -2.21 4.82 -30.79
N VAL A 327 -1.59 4.29 -31.85
CA VAL A 327 -0.82 3.05 -31.76
C VAL A 327 0.43 3.21 -30.88
N VAL A 328 1.07 4.38 -30.89
CA VAL A 328 2.19 4.71 -29.99
C VAL A 328 1.74 4.70 -28.54
N ALA A 329 0.62 5.33 -28.21
CA ALA A 329 0.08 5.37 -26.85
C ALA A 329 -0.22 3.97 -26.28
N GLY A 330 -0.55 3.00 -27.15
CA GLY A 330 -0.68 1.60 -26.76
C GLY A 330 0.57 1.00 -26.11
N LEU A 331 1.75 1.60 -26.28
CA LEU A 331 2.99 1.18 -25.60
C LEU A 331 3.02 1.55 -24.12
N GLU A 332 2.25 2.56 -23.67
CA GLU A 332 2.32 3.03 -22.28
C GLU A 332 1.99 1.91 -21.29
N PRO A 333 0.82 1.22 -21.37
CA PRO A 333 0.47 0.19 -20.39
C PRO A 333 1.41 -1.02 -20.45
N PHE A 334 2.06 -1.26 -21.60
CA PHE A 334 3.07 -2.31 -21.71
C PHE A 334 4.34 -1.95 -20.92
N ILE A 335 4.90 -0.77 -21.14
CA ILE A 335 6.12 -0.32 -20.46
C ILE A 335 5.85 -0.20 -18.95
N ASP A 336 4.74 0.42 -18.59
CA ASP A 336 4.33 0.67 -17.22
C ASP A 336 4.04 -0.62 -16.44
N THR A 337 3.04 -1.38 -16.91
CA THR A 337 2.46 -2.45 -16.11
C THR A 337 3.11 -3.79 -16.41
N ILE A 338 3.41 -4.09 -17.68
CA ILE A 338 3.96 -5.39 -18.06
C ILE A 338 5.47 -5.46 -17.81
N VAL A 339 6.20 -4.36 -17.95
CA VAL A 339 7.65 -4.32 -17.71
C VAL A 339 7.98 -3.82 -16.31
N VAL A 340 7.72 -2.55 -16.00
CA VAL A 340 8.17 -1.92 -14.74
C VAL A 340 7.48 -2.52 -13.51
N CYS A 341 6.15 -2.65 -13.52
CA CYS A 341 5.42 -3.23 -12.39
C CYS A 341 5.75 -4.72 -12.20
N THR A 342 5.95 -5.50 -13.26
CA THR A 342 6.37 -6.91 -13.15
C THR A 342 7.72 -7.07 -12.49
N LEU A 343 8.71 -6.25 -12.88
CA LEU A 343 10.03 -6.32 -12.25
C LEU A 343 9.99 -5.87 -10.79
N THR A 344 9.17 -4.86 -10.48
CA THR A 344 8.89 -4.45 -9.09
C THR A 344 8.27 -5.61 -8.29
N THR A 345 7.29 -6.30 -8.87
CA THR A 345 6.71 -7.51 -8.27
C THR A 345 7.78 -8.54 -7.98
N LEU A 346 8.64 -8.86 -8.94
CA LEU A 346 9.66 -9.87 -8.76
C LEU A 346 10.64 -9.49 -7.66
N VAL A 347 11.03 -8.21 -7.55
CA VAL A 347 11.86 -7.72 -6.43
C VAL A 347 11.17 -7.97 -5.09
N ILE A 348 9.88 -7.64 -4.97
CA ILE A 348 9.11 -7.79 -3.72
C ILE A 348 8.92 -9.26 -3.35
N LEU A 349 8.59 -10.12 -4.32
CA LEU A 349 8.32 -11.54 -4.09
C LEU A 349 9.62 -12.31 -3.81
N LEU A 350 10.68 -12.10 -4.61
CA LEU A 350 11.96 -12.81 -4.46
C LEU A 350 12.70 -12.43 -3.17
N SER A 351 12.55 -11.19 -2.69
CA SER A 351 13.15 -10.75 -1.42
C SER A 351 12.43 -11.25 -0.17
N GLY A 352 11.19 -11.76 -0.32
CA GLY A 352 10.31 -12.12 0.80
C GLY A 352 9.86 -10.93 1.65
N ALA A 353 9.94 -9.69 1.14
CA ALA A 353 9.57 -8.50 1.90
C ALA A 353 8.08 -8.47 2.25
N TRP A 354 7.22 -8.96 1.36
CA TRP A 354 5.77 -8.95 1.52
C TRP A 354 5.26 -9.90 2.61
N ASN A 355 5.93 -11.05 2.79
CA ASN A 355 5.63 -12.07 3.81
C ASN A 355 6.76 -12.17 4.86
N ARG A 356 7.45 -11.05 5.12
CA ARG A 356 8.58 -10.95 6.04
C ARG A 356 8.26 -11.49 7.43
N GLU A 357 9.30 -11.99 8.10
CA GLU A 357 9.24 -12.38 9.50
C GLU A 357 9.08 -11.17 10.44
N ALA A 358 8.69 -11.45 11.69
CA ALA A 358 8.68 -10.45 12.74
C ALA A 358 10.09 -9.90 13.00
N GLU A 359 10.19 -8.59 13.20
CA GLU A 359 11.44 -7.92 13.53
C GLU A 359 11.82 -8.12 15.00
N SER A 360 10.84 -8.38 15.86
CA SER A 360 11.01 -8.81 17.24
C SER A 360 9.78 -9.59 17.71
N ASN A 361 9.91 -10.41 18.73
CA ASN A 361 8.79 -11.11 19.34
C ASN A 361 8.70 -10.76 20.82
N PHE A 362 7.50 -10.48 21.32
CA PHE A 362 7.27 -10.53 22.76
C PHE A 362 7.27 -12.00 23.17
N LEU A 363 7.99 -12.35 24.23
CA LEU A 363 7.96 -13.70 24.77
C LEU A 363 6.59 -13.93 25.44
N ALA A 364 5.89 -14.99 25.05
CA ALA A 364 4.79 -15.50 25.87
C ALA A 364 5.40 -15.99 27.18
N GLN A 365 5.15 -15.31 28.30
CA GLN A 365 5.59 -15.81 29.60
C GLN A 365 4.81 -17.09 29.91
N HIS A 366 5.42 -18.25 29.68
CA HIS A 366 5.08 -19.43 30.46
C HIS A 366 5.52 -19.15 31.89
N HIS A 367 4.56 -18.89 32.77
CA HIS A 367 4.80 -18.95 34.21
C HIS A 367 5.09 -20.42 34.56
N GLU A 368 6.36 -20.84 34.50
CA GLU A 368 6.84 -21.90 35.37
C GLU A 368 6.80 -21.33 36.80
N THR A 369 5.76 -21.64 37.55
CA THR A 369 5.56 -21.20 38.93
C THR A 369 6.63 -21.82 39.84
N ASP A 370 7.73 -21.10 40.05
CA ASP A 370 8.85 -21.50 40.91
C ASP A 370 8.70 -21.08 42.39
N ALA A 371 7.49 -20.70 42.84
CA ALA A 371 7.26 -20.38 44.25
C ALA A 371 5.83 -20.70 44.70
N LEU A 372 5.56 -21.97 45.04
CA LEU A 372 4.36 -22.35 45.79
C LEU A 372 4.70 -22.42 47.29
N GLN A 373 4.17 -21.51 48.10
CA GLN A 373 4.21 -21.62 49.56
C GLN A 373 2.89 -22.15 50.10
N ILE A 374 2.95 -23.17 50.97
CA ILE A 374 1.78 -23.75 51.62
C ILE A 374 1.61 -23.06 52.97
N VAL A 375 0.46 -22.43 53.21
CA VAL A 375 0.11 -21.85 54.51
C VAL A 375 -1.10 -22.58 55.06
N MET A 376 -0.86 -23.30 56.16
CA MET A 376 -1.91 -23.97 56.93
C MET A 376 -2.67 -22.93 57.74
N VAL A 377 -4.00 -22.89 57.60
CA VAL A 377 -4.87 -22.15 58.52
C VAL A 377 -5.85 -23.14 59.12
N ASN A 378 -5.52 -23.62 60.32
CA ASN A 378 -6.54 -24.00 61.28
C ASN A 378 -6.06 -23.47 62.63
N GLU A 379 -6.72 -22.43 63.14
CA GLU A 379 -6.32 -21.67 64.35
C GLU A 379 -6.41 -22.48 65.66
N THR A 380 -6.30 -23.81 65.64
CA THR A 380 -6.30 -24.60 66.89
C THR A 380 -5.52 -25.91 66.89
N VAL A 381 -4.87 -26.37 65.80
CA VAL A 381 -4.41 -27.78 65.78
C VAL A 381 -3.15 -28.03 64.91
N GLY A 382 -1.95 -27.96 65.51
CA GLY A 382 -0.69 -28.53 64.98
C GLY A 382 -0.01 -27.81 63.80
N GLU A 383 1.32 -27.78 63.78
CA GLU A 383 2.12 -27.24 62.67
C GLU A 383 2.72 -28.37 61.82
N LEU A 384 2.81 -28.15 60.51
CA LEU A 384 3.64 -28.99 59.64
C LEU A 384 5.11 -28.76 60.04
N THR A 385 5.82 -29.85 60.31
CA THR A 385 7.25 -29.76 60.68
C THR A 385 8.16 -29.57 59.47
N GLU A 386 7.67 -29.90 58.27
CA GLU A 386 8.31 -29.64 56.99
C GLU A 386 7.27 -29.23 55.94
N SER A 387 7.68 -28.36 54.99
CA SER A 387 6.81 -27.96 53.88
C SER A 387 6.67 -29.10 52.85
N PRO A 388 5.43 -29.50 52.48
CA PRO A 388 5.20 -30.45 51.39
C PRO A 388 5.79 -29.92 50.09
N GLN A 389 6.43 -30.80 49.31
CA GLN A 389 6.88 -30.48 47.95
C GLN A 389 5.73 -30.67 46.97
N VAL A 390 5.61 -29.78 45.99
CA VAL A 390 4.61 -29.87 44.91
C VAL A 390 5.27 -30.52 43.69
N GLN A 391 4.65 -31.56 43.13
CA GLN A 391 5.12 -32.22 41.92
C GLN A 391 3.99 -32.31 40.88
N PRO A 392 4.30 -32.23 39.57
CA PRO A 392 3.31 -32.47 38.52
C PRO A 392 2.71 -33.88 38.63
N GLY A 393 1.39 -33.97 38.52
CA GLY A 393 0.65 -35.23 38.53
C GLY A 393 0.75 -35.99 37.21
N ARG A 394 0.12 -37.17 37.14
CA ARG A 394 0.16 -38.02 35.93
C ARG A 394 -0.72 -37.50 34.78
N ARG A 395 -1.63 -36.57 35.04
CA ARG A 395 -2.50 -35.93 34.05
C ARG A 395 -2.23 -34.42 34.01
N ALA A 396 -2.37 -33.82 32.82
CA ALA A 396 -2.26 -32.38 32.66
C ALA A 396 -3.27 -31.66 33.58
N GLY A 397 -2.80 -30.69 34.36
CA GLY A 397 -3.61 -29.95 35.35
C GLY A 397 -3.77 -30.62 36.71
N GLU A 398 -3.20 -31.80 36.93
CA GLU A 398 -3.16 -32.48 38.22
C GLU A 398 -1.81 -32.23 38.90
N TRP A 399 -1.80 -31.97 40.20
CA TRP A 399 -0.58 -31.87 41.01
C TRP A 399 -0.66 -32.81 42.20
N THR A 400 0.48 -33.39 42.54
CA THR A 400 0.65 -34.26 43.72
C THR A 400 1.53 -33.58 44.74
N LEU A 401 1.04 -33.51 45.98
CA LEU A 401 1.79 -33.04 47.13
C LEU A 401 2.49 -34.22 47.80
N THR A 402 3.74 -34.06 48.21
CA THR A 402 4.41 -35.09 49.01
C THR A 402 3.78 -35.21 50.39
N ASP A 403 3.77 -36.42 50.96
CA ASP A 403 3.41 -36.63 52.35
C ASP A 403 4.33 -35.77 53.25
N ALA A 404 3.75 -35.06 54.22
CA ALA A 404 4.50 -34.20 55.14
C ALA A 404 4.26 -34.61 56.61
N PRO A 405 5.31 -34.64 57.46
CA PRO A 405 5.17 -34.98 58.88
C PRO A 405 4.48 -33.85 59.67
N VAL A 406 3.57 -34.24 60.56
CA VAL A 406 2.82 -33.32 61.43
C VAL A 406 3.27 -33.50 62.87
N SER A 407 3.42 -32.41 63.62
CA SER A 407 3.66 -32.48 65.06
C SER A 407 2.41 -32.93 65.82
N ASP A 408 2.60 -33.58 66.97
CA ASP A 408 1.51 -33.95 67.86
C ASP A 408 0.74 -32.73 68.39
N ARG A 409 -0.56 -32.91 68.69
CA ARG A 409 -1.42 -31.85 69.23
C ARG A 409 -0.93 -31.44 70.62
N ALA A 410 -0.59 -30.17 70.79
CA ALA A 410 -0.31 -29.61 72.11
C ALA A 410 -1.62 -29.61 72.94
N GLY A 411 -1.78 -30.62 73.81
CA GLY A 411 -2.83 -30.64 74.85
C GLY A 411 -4.05 -31.54 74.59
N GLU A 412 -4.19 -32.22 73.45
CA GLU A 412 -5.43 -32.98 73.11
C GLU A 412 -5.22 -34.40 72.51
N GLY A 413 -4.05 -35.01 72.71
CA GLY A 413 -3.81 -36.42 72.33
C GLY A 413 -3.22 -36.65 70.94
N GLU A 414 -2.69 -37.86 70.71
CA GLU A 414 -2.05 -38.28 69.45
C GLU A 414 -3.05 -38.26 68.27
N TRP A 415 -2.57 -37.86 67.09
CA TRP A 415 -3.35 -37.94 65.85
C TRP A 415 -3.85 -39.38 65.62
N SER A 416 -5.03 -39.53 65.01
CA SER A 416 -5.57 -40.83 64.63
C SER A 416 -5.56 -41.03 63.11
N ASN A 417 -5.37 -42.27 62.68
CA ASN A 417 -5.51 -42.63 61.26
C ASN A 417 -6.90 -42.25 60.74
N GLY A 418 -6.94 -41.42 59.70
CA GLY A 418 -8.18 -40.94 59.07
C GLY A 418 -8.62 -39.54 59.50
N ASP A 419 -7.93 -38.89 60.43
CA ASP A 419 -8.21 -37.50 60.79
C ASP A 419 -8.08 -36.59 59.56
N SER A 420 -9.08 -35.71 59.36
CA SER A 420 -9.11 -34.81 58.21
C SER A 420 -8.33 -33.53 58.49
N VAL A 421 -7.54 -33.09 57.51
CA VAL A 421 -6.73 -31.87 57.55
C VAL A 421 -7.11 -30.97 56.37
N PHE A 422 -7.24 -29.67 56.63
CA PHE A 422 -7.59 -28.66 55.61
C PHE A 422 -6.55 -27.53 55.65
N GLY A 423 -6.24 -26.95 54.48
CA GLY A 423 -5.27 -25.87 54.36
C GLY A 423 -5.42 -25.10 53.05
N TYR A 424 -4.51 -24.16 52.79
CA TYR A 424 -4.47 -23.41 51.54
C TYR A 424 -3.07 -23.44 50.92
N LEU A 425 -3.02 -23.54 49.58
CA LEU A 425 -1.85 -23.15 48.80
C LEU A 425 -1.93 -21.64 48.54
N LEU A 426 -0.85 -20.92 48.86
CA LEU A 426 -0.68 -19.53 48.44
C LEU A 426 -0.08 -19.52 47.04
N LEU A 427 -0.79 -18.85 46.13
CA LEU A 427 -0.42 -18.62 44.75
C LEU A 427 0.07 -17.18 44.60
N ASP A 428 0.91 -16.93 43.59
CA ASP A 428 1.28 -15.56 43.24
C ASP A 428 0.01 -14.74 42.93
N PRO A 429 -0.05 -13.45 43.32
CA PRO A 429 -1.21 -12.60 43.07
C PRO A 429 -1.59 -12.60 41.58
N GLY A 430 -2.83 -12.96 41.27
CA GLY A 430 -3.36 -13.02 39.89
C GLY A 430 -3.27 -14.39 39.20
N THR A 431 -2.72 -15.41 39.85
CA THR A 431 -2.60 -16.78 39.29
C THR A 431 -3.62 -17.79 39.85
N GLY A 432 -4.44 -17.38 40.83
CA GLY A 432 -5.42 -18.24 41.49
C GLY A 432 -6.88 -18.01 41.05
N PRO A 433 -7.78 -18.99 41.28
CA PRO A 433 -9.21 -18.86 40.97
C PRO A 433 -9.97 -17.91 41.90
N ASN A 434 -9.35 -17.51 43.02
CA ASN A 434 -9.89 -16.54 43.98
C ASN A 434 -9.02 -15.27 43.95
N GLU A 435 -9.62 -14.08 44.08
CA GLU A 435 -8.92 -12.78 44.09
C GLU A 435 -7.81 -12.69 45.16
N ASP A 436 -7.90 -13.53 46.20
CA ASP A 436 -7.00 -13.54 47.36
C ASP A 436 -5.77 -14.45 47.17
N GLY A 437 -5.64 -15.16 46.04
CA GLY A 437 -4.51 -16.07 45.77
C GLY A 437 -4.46 -17.34 46.63
N ARG A 438 -5.59 -17.75 47.23
CA ARG A 438 -5.68 -18.94 48.12
C ARG A 438 -6.45 -20.08 47.47
N LEU A 439 -5.83 -21.26 47.34
CA LEU A 439 -6.48 -22.48 46.85
C LEU A 439 -6.70 -23.48 48.00
N PRO A 440 -7.95 -23.88 48.32
CA PRO A 440 -8.21 -24.82 49.40
C PRO A 440 -7.75 -26.25 49.04
N ILE A 441 -7.10 -26.91 49.99
CA ILE A 441 -6.66 -28.31 49.91
C ILE A 441 -7.15 -29.11 51.12
N SER A 442 -7.29 -30.42 50.93
CA SER A 442 -7.65 -31.35 51.99
C SER A 442 -6.80 -32.62 51.95
N GLY A 443 -6.53 -33.19 53.11
CA GLY A 443 -5.77 -34.41 53.30
C GLY A 443 -6.28 -35.24 54.47
N SER A 444 -5.73 -36.43 54.64
CA SER A 444 -6.01 -37.31 55.77
C SER A 444 -4.72 -37.76 56.44
N VAL A 445 -4.71 -37.83 57.77
CA VAL A 445 -3.56 -38.32 58.52
C VAL A 445 -3.44 -39.84 58.40
N VAL A 446 -2.23 -40.29 58.11
CA VAL A 446 -1.82 -41.69 58.05
C VAL A 446 -0.53 -41.87 58.85
N GLN A 447 -0.55 -42.81 59.79
CA GLN A 447 0.61 -43.22 60.58
C GLN A 447 1.42 -44.23 59.79
N ARG A 448 2.69 -43.91 59.51
CA ARG A 448 3.66 -44.81 58.91
C ARG A 448 4.91 -44.84 59.78
N ASN A 449 5.37 -46.04 60.15
CA ASN A 449 6.59 -46.25 60.94
C ASN A 449 6.65 -45.43 62.25
N GLY A 450 5.51 -45.24 62.93
CA GLY A 450 5.43 -44.49 64.19
C GLY A 450 5.36 -42.96 64.05
N VAL A 451 5.33 -42.43 62.83
CA VAL A 451 5.20 -40.98 62.55
C VAL A 451 3.86 -40.72 61.84
N HIS A 452 3.14 -39.69 62.27
CA HIS A 452 1.93 -39.21 61.61
C HIS A 452 2.30 -38.33 60.40
N THR A 453 1.84 -38.75 59.23
CA THR A 453 2.03 -38.03 57.96
C THR A 453 0.69 -37.67 57.36
N VAL A 454 0.57 -36.51 56.71
CA VAL A 454 -0.66 -36.15 55.98
C VAL A 454 -0.52 -36.60 54.54
N THR A 455 -1.42 -37.48 54.12
CA THR A 455 -1.61 -37.80 52.69
C THR A 455 -2.66 -36.86 52.13
N TRP A 456 -2.22 -35.97 51.25
CA TRP A 456 -3.07 -35.02 50.56
C TRP A 456 -3.88 -35.71 49.46
N ARG A 457 -5.13 -35.29 49.27
CA ARG A 457 -5.86 -35.63 48.04
C ARG A 457 -5.30 -34.77 46.91
N SER A 458 -5.17 -35.33 45.70
CA SER A 458 -4.74 -34.54 44.54
C SER A 458 -5.65 -33.33 44.40
N ALA A 459 -5.05 -32.16 44.28
CA ALA A 459 -5.78 -30.96 43.92
C ALA A 459 -5.96 -31.00 42.41
N GLU A 460 -7.17 -31.29 41.96
CA GLU A 460 -7.54 -31.02 40.57
C GLU A 460 -7.72 -29.52 40.44
N TRP A 461 -6.92 -28.88 39.59
CA TRP A 461 -7.29 -27.54 39.14
C TRP A 461 -8.64 -27.65 38.43
N PRO A 462 -9.62 -26.75 38.68
CA PRO A 462 -10.62 -26.51 37.65
C PRO A 462 -9.80 -26.17 36.41
N GLN A 463 -9.96 -26.94 35.33
CA GLN A 463 -9.16 -26.78 34.12
C GLN A 463 -8.98 -25.29 33.87
N GLN A 464 -7.75 -24.81 33.95
CA GLN A 464 -7.46 -23.42 33.63
C GLN A 464 -8.12 -23.17 32.27
N PRO A 465 -8.89 -22.09 32.11
CA PRO A 465 -9.05 -21.56 30.76
C PRO A 465 -7.61 -21.30 30.30
N THR A 466 -7.13 -22.11 29.38
CA THR A 466 -5.98 -21.77 28.54
C THR A 466 -6.28 -20.39 27.98
N GLY A 467 -5.69 -19.34 28.55
CA GLY A 467 -5.97 -17.97 28.15
C GLY A 467 -6.45 -17.08 29.29
N VAL A 468 -5.55 -16.77 30.21
CA VAL A 468 -5.40 -15.35 30.53
C VAL A 468 -4.07 -14.92 29.91
N ALA A 469 -4.10 -14.69 28.59
CA ALA A 469 -3.16 -13.74 28.03
C ALA A 469 -3.25 -12.47 28.89
N PRO A 470 -2.13 -11.81 29.26
CA PRO A 470 -2.23 -10.48 29.86
C PRO A 470 -3.19 -9.66 29.00
N THR A 471 -4.07 -8.88 29.62
CA THR A 471 -5.03 -8.03 28.94
C THR A 471 -4.28 -6.95 28.15
N LEU A 472 -3.67 -7.35 27.04
CA LEU A 472 -2.94 -6.52 26.09
C LEU A 472 -3.91 -5.77 25.17
N PHE A 473 -5.22 -5.87 25.40
CA PHE A 473 -6.23 -5.09 24.68
C PHE A 473 -7.08 -4.31 25.67
N GLU A 474 -7.09 -2.99 25.53
CA GLU A 474 -7.97 -2.07 26.25
C GLU A 474 -8.97 -1.42 25.29
N GLY A 475 -10.18 -1.19 25.80
CA GLY A 475 -11.28 -0.62 25.04
C GLY A 475 -12.64 -1.11 25.55
N SER A 476 -13.68 -0.33 25.26
CA SER A 476 -15.07 -0.69 25.52
C SER A 476 -15.91 -0.40 24.29
N GLY A 477 -16.39 -1.43 23.59
CA GLY A 477 -17.19 -1.30 22.37
C GLY A 477 -16.45 -1.80 21.12
N PRO A 478 -16.74 -1.27 19.91
CA PRO A 478 -16.13 -1.73 18.66
C PRO A 478 -14.70 -1.22 18.46
N THR A 479 -14.05 -0.64 19.47
CA THR A 479 -12.74 0.02 19.34
C THR A 479 -11.79 -0.53 20.39
N TRP A 480 -10.63 -1.00 19.94
CA TRP A 480 -9.65 -1.72 20.75
C TRP A 480 -8.24 -1.21 20.49
N THR A 481 -7.41 -1.11 21.52
CA THR A 481 -6.01 -0.70 21.41
C THR A 481 -5.11 -1.71 22.08
N ILE A 482 -3.91 -1.92 21.56
CA ILE A 482 -2.91 -2.76 22.23
C ILE A 482 -2.30 -2.00 23.41
N ILE A 483 -2.24 -2.63 24.57
CA ILE A 483 -1.32 -2.24 25.65
C ILE A 483 -0.12 -3.17 25.53
N SER A 484 1.06 -2.63 25.23
CA SER A 484 2.29 -3.43 25.19
C SER A 484 3.30 -2.95 26.25
N PRO A 485 4.08 -3.86 26.84
CA PRO A 485 5.27 -3.47 27.60
C PRO A 485 6.33 -2.82 26.68
N PRO A 486 7.45 -2.31 27.23
CA PRO A 486 8.58 -1.86 26.43
C PRO A 486 9.00 -2.90 25.37
N LEU A 487 9.38 -2.40 24.20
CA LEU A 487 9.67 -3.23 23.04
C LEU A 487 10.90 -4.12 23.28
N PRO A 488 10.82 -5.39 22.87
CA PRO A 488 11.97 -6.27 22.87
C PRO A 488 12.99 -5.82 21.82
N GLN A 489 14.22 -6.33 21.94
CA GLN A 489 15.26 -6.05 20.96
C GLN A 489 14.92 -6.67 19.59
N LYS A 490 15.29 -5.95 18.53
CA LYS A 490 15.23 -6.49 17.17
C LYS A 490 16.09 -7.74 17.01
N THR A 491 15.61 -8.68 16.19
CA THR A 491 16.35 -9.87 15.79
C THR A 491 17.65 -9.50 15.07
N THR A 492 18.62 -10.42 15.07
CA THR A 492 19.91 -10.20 14.36
C THR A 492 19.70 -9.89 12.89
N ARG A 493 18.81 -10.64 12.21
CA ARG A 493 18.48 -10.42 10.81
C ARG A 493 17.88 -9.02 10.57
N ALA A 494 16.97 -8.57 11.42
CA ALA A 494 16.40 -7.22 11.32
C ALA A 494 17.47 -6.14 11.51
N ARG A 495 18.42 -6.33 12.44
CA ARG A 495 19.54 -5.39 12.65
C ARG A 495 20.48 -5.29 11.45
N GLU A 496 20.76 -6.42 10.79
CA GLU A 496 21.60 -6.45 9.58
C GLU A 496 20.94 -5.73 8.40
N ILE A 497 19.65 -5.99 8.15
CA ILE A 497 18.89 -5.35 7.08
C ILE A 497 18.79 -3.83 7.30
N HIS A 498 18.49 -3.42 8.53
CA HIS A 498 18.32 -2.01 8.91
C HIS A 498 19.65 -1.29 9.20
N ARG A 499 20.78 -1.99 9.08
CA ARG A 499 22.13 -1.48 9.36
C ARG A 499 22.23 -0.77 10.72
N ILE A 500 21.68 -1.41 11.74
CA ILE A 500 21.73 -0.89 13.11
C ILE A 500 23.08 -1.30 13.71
N GLU A 501 24.01 -0.35 13.79
CA GLU A 501 25.29 -0.53 14.47
C GLU A 501 25.12 -0.46 16.00
N GLY A 502 25.97 -1.18 16.74
CA GLY A 502 25.82 -1.44 18.17
C GLY A 502 25.46 -0.21 19.02
N GLY A 503 24.39 -0.34 19.80
CA GLY A 503 23.84 0.65 20.74
C GLY A 503 22.73 -0.01 21.58
N GLN A 504 22.34 0.61 22.72
CA GLN A 504 21.35 0.01 23.62
C GLN A 504 19.93 -0.05 23.04
N ASN A 505 19.60 0.86 22.10
CA ASN A 505 18.26 0.97 21.56
C ASN A 505 18.24 0.65 20.05
N HIS A 506 17.65 -0.49 19.70
CA HIS A 506 17.56 -0.98 18.32
C HIS A 506 16.36 -0.40 17.55
N TRP A 507 15.61 0.52 18.14
CA TRP A 507 14.43 1.13 17.54
C TRP A 507 14.63 2.63 17.34
N ARG A 508 13.96 3.20 16.33
CA ARG A 508 13.98 4.65 16.07
C ARG A 508 12.67 5.30 16.48
N THR A 509 12.71 6.52 17.00
CA THR A 509 11.49 7.32 17.23
C THR A 509 10.71 7.48 15.93
N ASN A 510 9.39 7.35 16.00
CA ASN A 510 8.44 7.36 14.88
C ASN A 510 8.62 6.21 13.86
N GLU A 511 9.39 5.19 14.20
CA GLU A 511 9.38 3.95 13.42
C GLU A 511 7.99 3.31 13.49
N THR A 512 7.42 2.95 12.35
CA THR A 512 6.08 2.35 12.29
C THR A 512 6.17 0.84 12.37
N VAL A 513 5.39 0.26 13.28
CA VAL A 513 5.33 -1.19 13.53
C VAL A 513 3.89 -1.66 13.57
N PHE A 514 3.65 -2.94 13.36
CA PHE A 514 2.32 -3.53 13.54
C PHE A 514 2.38 -4.93 14.15
N MET A 515 1.28 -5.32 14.77
CA MET A 515 1.01 -6.71 15.19
C MET A 515 -0.19 -7.26 14.42
N VAL A 516 -0.20 -8.57 14.22
CA VAL A 516 -1.33 -9.28 13.61
C VAL A 516 -2.22 -9.85 14.70
N VAL A 517 -3.51 -9.55 14.62
CA VAL A 517 -4.51 -9.98 15.60
C VAL A 517 -5.71 -10.58 14.87
N ARG A 518 -6.43 -11.47 15.55
CA ARG A 518 -7.71 -12.02 15.11
C ARG A 518 -8.84 -11.18 15.69
N GLY A 519 -9.80 -10.79 14.85
CA GLY A 519 -11.00 -10.05 15.24
C GLY A 519 -12.21 -10.54 14.44
N ASP A 520 -13.13 -9.63 14.13
CA ASP A 520 -14.24 -9.92 13.23
C ASP A 520 -13.75 -10.13 11.78
N ILE A 521 -14.58 -10.79 10.97
CA ILE A 521 -14.27 -10.97 9.55
C ILE A 521 -14.11 -9.59 8.92
N ASN A 522 -12.89 -9.33 8.45
CA ASN A 522 -12.57 -8.14 7.70
C ASN A 522 -13.30 -8.21 6.35
N PRO A 523 -14.25 -7.29 6.07
CA PRO A 523 -14.99 -7.32 4.81
C PRO A 523 -14.09 -7.07 3.60
N ASN A 524 -12.91 -6.48 3.81
CA ASN A 524 -11.92 -6.27 2.76
C ASN A 524 -11.20 -7.61 2.46
N THR A 525 -10.53 -8.23 3.43
CA THR A 525 -9.73 -9.44 3.16
C THR A 525 -10.53 -10.74 3.12
N GLY A 526 -11.76 -10.74 3.65
CA GLY A 526 -12.58 -11.94 3.87
C GLY A 526 -12.02 -12.87 4.95
N ARG A 527 -11.12 -12.37 5.81
CA ARG A 527 -10.44 -13.12 6.87
C ARG A 527 -10.62 -12.43 8.21
N GLU A 528 -10.47 -13.18 9.29
CA GLU A 528 -10.55 -12.67 10.67
C GLU A 528 -9.26 -11.95 11.10
N LEU A 529 -8.21 -11.93 10.28
CA LEU A 529 -6.94 -11.30 10.61
C LEU A 529 -6.94 -9.80 10.29
N ARG A 530 -6.41 -9.03 11.24
CA ARG A 530 -6.31 -7.56 11.23
C ARG A 530 -4.89 -7.14 11.63
N ARG A 531 -4.47 -5.97 11.18
CA ARG A 531 -3.27 -5.28 11.69
C ARG A 531 -3.68 -4.21 12.68
N ILE A 532 -2.98 -4.14 13.81
CA ILE A 532 -2.90 -2.93 14.63
C ILE A 532 -1.51 -2.36 14.41
N SER A 533 -1.44 -1.15 13.83
CA SER A 533 -0.20 -0.42 13.64
C SER A 533 0.02 0.56 14.79
N GLY A 534 1.26 0.99 15.00
CA GLY A 534 1.63 1.99 15.99
C GLY A 534 2.98 2.63 15.64
N ALA A 535 3.28 3.73 16.32
CA ALA A 535 4.54 4.44 16.17
C ALA A 535 5.43 4.24 17.40
N VAL A 536 6.70 3.94 17.18
CA VAL A 536 7.66 3.77 18.27
C VAL A 536 7.96 5.12 18.92
N MET A 537 7.82 5.16 20.24
CA MET A 537 8.17 6.28 21.10
C MET A 537 9.38 5.86 21.95
N LEU A 538 10.37 6.74 22.05
CA LEU A 538 11.50 6.54 22.96
C LEU A 538 11.28 7.43 24.18
N ASP A 539 11.34 6.86 25.37
CA ASP A 539 11.30 7.64 26.61
C ASP A 539 12.66 8.31 26.91
N ASP A 540 12.70 9.12 27.98
CA ASP A 540 13.89 9.86 28.40
C ASP A 540 15.07 8.92 28.78
N ASP A 541 14.77 7.68 29.18
CA ASP A 541 15.74 6.62 29.51
C ASP A 541 16.15 5.80 28.28
N GLY A 542 15.56 6.09 27.11
CA GLY A 542 15.81 5.38 25.86
C GLY A 542 15.19 3.99 25.80
N GLN A 543 14.17 3.66 26.58
CA GLN A 543 13.32 2.50 26.31
C GLN A 543 12.33 2.80 25.19
N ALA A 544 12.17 1.84 24.30
CA ALA A 544 11.20 1.93 23.21
C ALA A 544 9.84 1.42 23.67
N THR A 545 8.79 2.21 23.46
CA THR A 545 7.38 1.84 23.63
C THR A 545 6.64 2.11 22.32
N VAL A 546 5.39 1.69 22.19
CA VAL A 546 4.59 1.95 20.99
C VAL A 546 3.33 2.71 21.37
N ASP A 547 3.11 3.83 20.68
CA ASP A 547 1.83 4.49 20.63
C ASP A 547 0.95 3.79 19.60
N TRP A 548 0.08 2.91 20.07
CA TRP A 548 -0.74 2.03 19.23
C TRP A 548 -1.98 2.75 18.70
N ASN A 549 -2.25 2.56 17.42
CA ASN A 549 -3.52 2.97 16.83
C ASN A 549 -4.67 2.09 17.35
N THR A 550 -5.89 2.61 17.21
CA THR A 550 -7.09 1.88 17.57
C THR A 550 -7.57 0.99 16.40
N LEU A 551 -8.06 -0.20 16.72
CA LEU A 551 -8.69 -1.14 15.79
C LEU A 551 -10.20 -1.11 15.98
N SER A 552 -10.91 -0.95 14.86
CA SER A 552 -12.35 -1.14 14.82
C SER A 552 -12.69 -2.63 14.62
N SER A 553 -13.26 -3.28 15.64
CA SER A 553 -13.70 -4.68 15.62
C SER A 553 -14.88 -4.88 16.56
N ILE A 554 -15.96 -5.47 16.06
CA ILE A 554 -17.16 -5.74 16.87
C ILE A 554 -16.86 -6.79 17.95
N THR A 555 -15.99 -7.75 17.64
CA THR A 555 -15.50 -8.75 18.58
C THR A 555 -14.21 -8.27 19.23
N ARG A 556 -13.98 -8.73 20.47
CA ARG A 556 -12.71 -8.49 21.16
C ARG A 556 -11.57 -9.15 20.38
N PRO A 557 -10.51 -8.42 20.01
CA PRO A 557 -9.37 -9.01 19.33
C PRO A 557 -8.61 -9.99 20.21
N THR A 558 -8.04 -11.02 19.59
CA THR A 558 -7.14 -12.00 20.23
C THR A 558 -5.89 -12.18 19.39
N PHE A 559 -4.78 -12.62 19.98
CA PHE A 559 -3.61 -12.99 19.18
C PHE A 559 -3.84 -14.32 18.46
N GLN A 560 -3.13 -14.53 17.35
CA GLN A 560 -3.22 -15.76 16.59
C GLN A 560 -2.48 -16.88 17.33
N GLU A 561 -3.11 -18.04 17.48
CA GLU A 561 -2.44 -19.25 17.97
C GLU A 561 -1.71 -19.94 16.81
N GLN A 562 -0.44 -20.24 17.00
CA GLN A 562 0.40 -21.00 16.08
C GLN A 562 0.09 -22.50 16.19
N PRO A 563 0.45 -23.32 15.19
CA PRO A 563 0.15 -24.76 15.21
C PRO A 563 0.70 -25.55 16.41
N ASP A 564 1.70 -24.99 17.10
CA ASP A 564 2.32 -25.53 18.32
C ASP A 564 1.62 -25.08 19.62
N GLY A 565 0.59 -24.23 19.53
CA GLY A 565 -0.17 -23.70 20.67
C GLY A 565 0.38 -22.39 21.23
N GLU A 566 1.47 -21.84 20.70
CA GLU A 566 1.99 -20.54 21.13
C GLU A 566 1.23 -19.37 20.48
N LEU A 567 1.17 -18.22 21.16
CA LEU A 567 0.59 -17.01 20.57
C LEU A 567 1.62 -16.31 19.67
N ASP A 568 1.21 -15.94 18.46
CA ASP A 568 1.97 -15.03 17.59
C ASP A 568 1.91 -13.61 18.18
N LEU A 569 2.96 -13.28 18.93
CA LEU A 569 3.24 -11.95 19.47
C LEU A 569 4.34 -11.25 18.64
N GLY A 570 4.40 -11.54 17.35
CA GLY A 570 5.33 -10.93 16.42
C GLY A 570 5.06 -9.45 16.20
N LEU A 571 6.12 -8.66 16.31
CA LEU A 571 6.16 -7.26 15.95
C LEU A 571 6.82 -7.12 14.59
N TYR A 572 6.07 -6.61 13.62
CA TYR A 572 6.49 -6.47 12.24
C TYR A 572 6.75 -4.99 11.93
N GLY A 573 7.81 -4.67 11.18
CA GLY A 573 7.99 -3.32 10.65
C GLY A 573 6.87 -2.99 9.66
N ASP A 574 6.21 -1.84 9.81
CA ASP A 574 5.09 -1.42 8.96
C ASP A 574 5.58 -0.60 7.77
N PHE A 575 6.08 -1.30 6.75
CA PHE A 575 6.46 -0.68 5.48
C PHE A 575 5.25 -0.64 4.54
N ILE A 576 4.84 0.56 4.15
CA ILE A 576 3.75 0.79 3.20
C ILE A 576 4.32 1.43 1.93
N GLY A 577 3.76 1.09 0.79
CA GLY A 577 4.09 1.76 -0.46
C GLY A 577 5.57 1.64 -0.84
N ALA A 578 6.20 2.78 -1.16
CA ALA A 578 7.58 2.82 -1.63
C ALA A 578 8.59 2.32 -0.59
N ALA A 579 8.28 2.46 0.70
CA ALA A 579 9.12 1.96 1.78
C ALA A 579 9.24 0.42 1.75
N LEU A 580 8.16 -0.29 1.41
CA LEU A 580 8.21 -1.76 1.27
C LEU A 580 9.09 -2.19 0.09
N THR A 581 9.04 -1.47 -1.01
CA THR A 581 9.92 -1.73 -2.16
C THR A 581 11.37 -1.41 -1.84
N GLY A 582 11.64 -0.34 -1.09
CA GLY A 582 12.99 -0.05 -0.56
C GLY A 582 13.50 -1.16 0.33
N HIS A 583 12.67 -1.60 1.29
CA HIS A 583 12.98 -2.74 2.15
C HIS A 583 13.24 -4.02 1.34
N ALA A 584 12.50 -4.26 0.26
CA ALA A 584 12.73 -5.40 -0.64
C ALA A 584 14.13 -5.37 -1.29
N PHE A 585 14.60 -4.21 -1.75
CA PHE A 585 15.96 -4.07 -2.26
C PHE A 585 17.01 -4.26 -1.16
N ASP A 586 16.80 -3.69 0.02
CA ASP A 586 17.74 -3.79 1.15
C ASP A 586 17.86 -5.22 1.70
N ARG A 587 16.82 -6.05 1.59
CA ARG A 587 16.87 -7.48 1.93
C ARG A 587 17.78 -8.30 1.02
N VAL A 588 18.02 -7.86 -0.22
CA VAL A 588 18.88 -8.56 -1.19
C VAL A 588 20.30 -8.02 -1.14
N MET A 589 20.45 -6.70 -1.10
CA MET A 589 21.74 -6.05 -0.92
C MET A 589 21.55 -4.87 0.04
N PRO A 590 22.02 -4.98 1.30
CA PRO A 590 21.85 -3.93 2.29
C PRO A 590 22.33 -2.58 1.74
N GLY A 591 21.51 -1.53 1.85
CA GLY A 591 21.78 -0.16 1.43
C GLY A 591 21.59 0.14 -0.05
N LEU A 592 21.27 -0.86 -0.87
CA LEU A 592 20.85 -0.63 -2.25
C LEU A 592 19.52 0.14 -2.29
N GLY A 593 18.56 -0.25 -1.44
CA GLY A 593 17.24 0.36 -1.35
C GLY A 593 17.33 1.84 -0.97
N MET A 594 18.10 2.16 0.07
CA MET A 594 18.33 3.54 0.53
C MET A 594 18.71 4.50 -0.61
N TRP A 595 19.76 4.20 -1.39
CA TRP A 595 20.25 5.11 -2.43
C TRP A 595 19.39 5.03 -3.70
N LEU A 596 19.09 3.82 -4.17
CA LEU A 596 18.33 3.61 -5.39
C LEU A 596 16.93 4.19 -5.28
N VAL A 597 16.20 3.86 -4.23
CA VAL A 597 14.80 4.29 -4.07
C VAL A 597 14.71 5.78 -3.84
N THR A 598 15.65 6.39 -3.10
CA THR A 598 15.66 7.85 -2.95
C THR A 598 15.89 8.54 -4.30
N ILE A 599 16.91 8.14 -5.07
CA ILE A 599 17.18 8.75 -6.38
C ILE A 599 16.02 8.51 -7.37
N ALA A 600 15.50 7.28 -7.41
CA ALA A 600 14.34 6.95 -8.23
C ALA A 600 13.11 7.78 -7.81
N ALA A 601 12.80 7.88 -6.52
CA ALA A 601 11.68 8.68 -6.03
C ALA A 601 11.72 10.12 -6.53
N TRP A 602 12.88 10.77 -6.47
CA TRP A 602 13.07 12.13 -7.00
C TRP A 602 12.84 12.21 -8.51
N LEU A 603 13.45 11.31 -9.29
CA LEU A 603 13.33 11.32 -10.76
C LEU A 603 11.87 11.07 -11.20
N PHE A 604 11.23 10.05 -10.62
CA PHE A 604 9.85 9.69 -10.91
C PHE A 604 8.88 10.81 -10.48
N ALA A 605 9.06 11.40 -9.30
CA ALA A 605 8.21 12.51 -8.86
C ALA A 605 8.35 13.75 -9.76
N ILE A 606 9.58 14.13 -10.13
CA ILE A 606 9.81 15.27 -11.03
C ILE A 606 9.16 15.00 -12.38
N SER A 607 9.33 13.80 -12.95
CA SER A 607 8.75 13.45 -14.25
C SER A 607 7.22 13.48 -14.21
N THR A 608 6.61 12.95 -13.15
CA THR A 608 5.15 12.98 -12.98
C THR A 608 4.62 14.40 -12.83
N MET A 609 5.27 15.24 -12.01
CA MET A 609 4.86 16.63 -11.79
C MET A 609 4.92 17.48 -13.07
N ILE A 610 5.93 17.31 -13.93
CA ILE A 610 6.01 18.10 -15.17
C ILE A 610 4.89 17.74 -16.15
N SER A 611 4.50 16.46 -16.25
CA SER A 611 3.42 16.02 -17.14
C SER A 611 2.04 16.37 -16.61
N TRP A 612 1.77 16.12 -15.33
CA TRP A 612 0.49 16.47 -14.73
C TRP A 612 0.26 17.98 -14.66
N SER A 613 1.33 18.78 -14.57
CA SER A 613 1.25 20.23 -14.77
C SER A 613 0.74 20.57 -16.17
N TYR A 614 1.26 19.91 -17.22
CA TYR A 614 0.77 20.12 -18.58
C TYR A 614 -0.68 19.67 -18.76
N TYR A 615 -1.08 18.55 -18.13
CA TYR A 615 -2.46 18.09 -18.18
C TYR A 615 -3.43 19.11 -17.58
N GLY A 616 -3.10 19.62 -16.39
CA GLY A 616 -3.90 20.68 -15.77
C GLY A 616 -3.85 21.99 -16.56
N GLU A 617 -2.72 22.36 -17.16
CA GLU A 617 -2.61 23.52 -18.07
C GLU A 617 -3.64 23.43 -19.20
N GLN A 618 -3.77 22.28 -19.85
CA GLN A 618 -4.76 22.08 -20.91
C GLN A 618 -6.21 22.15 -20.40
N GLY A 619 -6.45 21.71 -19.16
CA GLY A 619 -7.72 21.93 -18.47
C GLY A 619 -8.02 23.41 -18.21
N ILE A 620 -7.02 24.20 -17.80
CA ILE A 620 -7.13 25.66 -17.61
C ILE A 620 -7.41 26.35 -18.95
N VAL A 621 -6.70 25.98 -20.01
CA VAL A 621 -6.93 26.55 -21.35
C VAL A 621 -8.38 26.32 -21.79
N TYR A 622 -8.92 25.12 -21.58
CA TYR A 622 -10.30 24.82 -21.94
C TYR A 622 -11.33 25.63 -21.13
N LEU A 623 -11.10 25.85 -19.83
CA LEU A 623 -12.05 26.52 -18.92
C LEU A 623 -11.94 28.04 -18.92
N LEU A 624 -10.72 28.57 -18.92
CA LEU A 624 -10.40 29.98 -18.64
C LEU A 624 -9.56 30.64 -19.75
N GLY A 625 -9.05 29.87 -20.71
CA GLY A 625 -8.18 30.34 -21.79
C GLY A 625 -6.73 30.56 -21.35
N ASP A 626 -5.87 30.90 -22.32
CA ASP A 626 -4.41 30.92 -22.17
C ASP A 626 -3.90 31.92 -21.12
N LYS A 627 -4.64 33.00 -20.87
CA LYS A 627 -4.23 34.05 -19.92
C LYS A 627 -4.08 33.55 -18.49
N ALA A 628 -4.78 32.48 -18.12
CA ALA A 628 -4.74 31.91 -16.77
C ALA A 628 -3.59 30.90 -16.57
N VAL A 629 -2.91 30.48 -17.65
CA VAL A 629 -1.89 29.41 -17.60
C VAL A 629 -0.72 29.74 -16.69
N MET A 630 -0.19 30.97 -16.77
CA MET A 630 0.95 31.36 -15.92
C MET A 630 0.59 31.35 -14.44
N THR A 631 -0.59 31.89 -14.09
CA THR A 631 -1.09 31.86 -12.71
C THR A 631 -1.23 30.43 -12.21
N TYR A 632 -1.77 29.52 -13.04
CA TYR A 632 -1.87 28.10 -12.70
C TYR A 632 -0.50 27.47 -12.43
N LYS A 633 0.51 27.70 -13.29
CA LYS A 633 1.87 27.15 -13.10
C LYS A 633 2.53 27.64 -11.81
N LEU A 634 2.35 28.92 -11.47
CA LEU A 634 2.87 29.48 -10.23
C LEU A 634 2.19 28.88 -8.99
N LEU A 635 0.85 28.71 -9.03
CA LEU A 635 0.11 28.04 -7.97
C LEU A 635 0.52 26.56 -7.84
N TYR A 636 0.72 25.88 -8.97
CA TYR A 636 1.19 24.51 -9.01
C TYR A 636 2.55 24.37 -8.29
N CYS A 637 3.50 25.26 -8.57
CA CYS A 637 4.80 25.25 -7.87
C CYS A 637 4.68 25.59 -6.37
N ALA A 638 3.79 26.52 -6.01
CA ALA A 638 3.58 26.87 -4.60
C ALA A 638 3.01 25.69 -3.80
N LEU A 639 2.12 24.90 -4.39
CA LEU A 639 1.51 23.74 -3.75
C LEU A 639 2.50 22.61 -3.46
N ILE A 640 3.58 22.48 -4.26
CA ILE A 640 4.69 21.56 -3.98
C ILE A 640 5.32 21.91 -2.62
N ILE A 641 5.55 23.20 -2.34
CA ILE A 641 6.12 23.64 -1.08
C ILE A 641 5.13 23.36 0.05
N VAL A 642 3.86 23.75 -0.12
CA VAL A 642 2.79 23.55 0.88
C VAL A 642 2.68 22.10 1.31
N ALA A 643 2.77 21.16 0.37
CA ALA A 643 2.72 19.72 0.65
C ALA A 643 3.83 19.22 1.59
N THR A 644 4.95 19.95 1.68
CA THR A 644 6.13 19.58 2.48
C THR A 644 6.31 20.38 3.78
N LEU A 645 5.38 21.30 4.08
CA LEU A 645 5.42 22.13 5.30
C LEU A 645 4.91 21.43 6.57
N GLY A 646 4.42 20.19 6.45
CA GLY A 646 3.89 19.41 7.59
C GLY A 646 2.43 19.68 7.93
N PHE A 647 1.70 20.42 7.08
CA PHE A 647 0.24 20.55 7.20
C PHE A 647 -0.48 19.24 6.87
N ILE A 648 0.08 18.48 5.95
CA ILE A 648 -0.41 17.16 5.54
C ILE A 648 0.30 16.14 6.41
N ARG A 649 -0.47 15.33 7.13
CA ARG A 649 0.08 14.36 8.08
C ARG A 649 0.17 12.96 7.49
N THR A 650 -0.78 12.61 6.62
CA THR A 650 -0.88 11.26 6.05
C THR A 650 -1.12 11.32 4.54
N GLU A 651 -0.69 10.26 3.86
CA GLU A 651 -0.95 10.08 2.43
C GLU A 651 -2.45 9.96 2.12
N ASP A 652 -3.23 9.42 3.06
CA ASP A 652 -4.67 9.18 2.91
C ASP A 652 -5.49 10.46 2.66
N GLU A 653 -5.08 11.59 3.23
CA GLU A 653 -5.74 12.89 3.02
C GLU A 653 -5.65 13.32 1.55
N LEU A 654 -4.51 13.07 0.91
CA LEU A 654 -4.27 13.38 -0.50
C LEU A 654 -4.84 12.32 -1.44
N ASP A 655 -4.81 11.06 -1.04
CA ASP A 655 -5.32 9.95 -1.85
C ASP A 655 -6.83 10.06 -2.07
N ASN A 656 -7.60 10.43 -1.04
CA ASN A 656 -9.05 10.57 -1.17
C ASN A 656 -9.48 11.60 -2.23
N LEU A 657 -8.82 12.76 -2.27
CA LEU A 657 -9.10 13.78 -3.28
C LEU A 657 -8.62 13.36 -4.68
N THR A 658 -7.49 12.65 -4.74
CA THR A 658 -6.95 12.10 -5.99
C THR A 658 -7.88 11.05 -6.58
N ALA A 659 -8.38 10.13 -5.74
CA ALA A 659 -9.34 9.10 -6.09
C ALA A 659 -10.65 9.72 -6.59
N LEU A 660 -11.13 10.80 -5.96
CA LEU A 660 -12.31 11.52 -6.45
C LEU A 660 -12.10 12.03 -7.88
N GLY A 661 -11.01 12.78 -8.13
CA GLY A 661 -10.74 13.37 -9.43
C GLY A 661 -10.56 12.31 -10.53
N THR A 662 -9.70 11.33 -10.31
CA THR A 662 -9.38 10.26 -11.29
C THR A 662 -10.58 9.34 -11.53
N GLY A 663 -11.37 9.10 -10.49
CA GLY A 663 -12.58 8.30 -10.60
C GLY A 663 -13.66 8.99 -11.44
N VAL A 664 -13.94 10.28 -11.21
CA VAL A 664 -14.90 11.00 -12.06
C VAL A 664 -14.39 11.11 -13.51
N MET A 665 -13.08 11.26 -13.73
CA MET A 665 -12.49 11.22 -15.07
C MET A 665 -12.82 9.90 -15.80
N LEU A 666 -12.73 8.75 -15.13
CA LEU A 666 -13.17 7.46 -15.68
C LEU A 666 -14.66 7.46 -16.04
N TRP A 667 -15.50 7.95 -15.13
CA TRP A 667 -16.95 8.06 -15.35
C TRP A 667 -17.33 8.99 -16.50
N VAL A 668 -16.46 9.91 -16.90
CA VAL A 668 -16.63 10.76 -18.07
C VAL A 668 -16.08 10.09 -19.33
N ASN A 669 -14.84 9.63 -19.29
CA ASN A 669 -14.12 9.19 -20.47
C ASN A 669 -14.57 7.82 -20.98
N ILE A 670 -14.87 6.86 -20.10
CA ILE A 670 -15.35 5.54 -20.54
C ILE A 670 -16.66 5.63 -21.33
N PRO A 671 -17.70 6.38 -20.89
CA PRO A 671 -18.87 6.61 -21.73
C PRO A 671 -18.58 7.32 -23.05
N ILE A 672 -17.69 8.32 -23.06
CA ILE A 672 -17.25 8.98 -24.31
C ILE A 672 -16.67 7.95 -25.28
N MET A 673 -15.79 7.07 -24.79
CA MET A 673 -15.21 6.00 -25.59
C MET A 673 -16.26 5.02 -26.11
N LEU A 674 -17.24 4.63 -25.29
CA LEU A 674 -18.31 3.72 -25.73
C LEU A 674 -19.23 4.35 -26.77
N ILE A 675 -19.53 5.64 -26.64
CA ILE A 675 -20.41 6.37 -27.57
C ILE A 675 -19.70 6.69 -28.90
N PHE A 676 -18.46 7.18 -28.83
CA PHE A 676 -17.74 7.70 -30.00
C PHE A 676 -16.63 6.77 -30.49
N GLY A 677 -16.34 5.67 -29.82
CA GLY A 677 -15.27 4.72 -30.14
C GLY A 677 -15.37 4.14 -31.55
N TYR A 678 -16.56 4.11 -32.15
CA TYR A 678 -16.73 3.72 -33.56
C TYR A 678 -15.95 4.63 -34.52
N LEU A 679 -15.74 5.91 -34.19
CA LEU A 679 -14.95 6.85 -34.99
C LEU A 679 -13.47 6.46 -34.97
N ALA A 680 -12.93 6.21 -33.77
CA ALA A 680 -11.55 5.73 -33.63
C ALA A 680 -11.37 4.37 -34.29
N MET A 681 -12.31 3.44 -34.13
CA MET A 681 -12.22 2.12 -34.77
C MET A 681 -12.31 2.21 -36.29
N ARG A 682 -13.17 3.06 -36.85
CA ARG A 682 -13.23 3.27 -38.31
C ARG A 682 -11.91 3.84 -38.85
N ALA A 683 -11.35 4.85 -38.18
CA ALA A 683 -10.05 5.41 -38.53
C ALA A 683 -8.94 4.36 -38.41
N TYR A 684 -8.95 3.59 -37.31
CA TYR A 684 -7.97 2.54 -37.03
C TYR A 684 -7.95 1.47 -38.12
N HIS A 685 -9.12 0.93 -38.50
CA HIS A 685 -9.19 -0.09 -39.55
C HIS A 685 -8.75 0.44 -40.91
N ASN A 686 -9.06 1.71 -41.24
CA ASN A 686 -8.58 2.34 -42.47
C ASN A 686 -7.05 2.46 -42.48
N TYR A 687 -6.49 3.01 -41.40
CA TYR A 687 -5.05 3.18 -41.24
C TYR A 687 -4.30 1.84 -41.28
N ILE A 688 -4.77 0.82 -40.57
CA ILE A 688 -4.16 -0.52 -40.59
C ILE A 688 -4.30 -1.18 -41.97
N GLY A 689 -5.38 -0.90 -42.71
CA GLY A 689 -5.51 -1.31 -44.10
C GLY A 689 -4.40 -0.74 -44.99
N ARG A 690 -4.17 0.58 -44.89
CA ARG A 690 -3.10 1.31 -45.61
C ARG A 690 -1.70 0.90 -45.17
N LEU A 691 -1.52 0.57 -43.90
CA LEU A 691 -0.27 0.01 -43.39
C LEU A 691 0.00 -1.37 -44.00
N LYS A 692 -1.00 -2.26 -44.05
CA LYS A 692 -0.86 -3.61 -44.61
C LYS A 692 -0.64 -3.61 -46.12
N SER A 693 -1.16 -2.62 -46.85
CA SER A 693 -0.92 -2.46 -48.29
C SER A 693 0.46 -1.86 -48.61
N GLY A 694 1.22 -1.43 -47.61
CA GLY A 694 2.50 -0.75 -47.77
C GLY A 694 2.37 0.68 -48.31
N GLU A 695 1.19 1.27 -48.25
CA GLU A 695 0.96 2.66 -48.68
C GLU A 695 1.74 3.64 -47.80
N LEU A 696 1.67 3.45 -46.48
CA LEU A 696 2.37 4.28 -45.49
C LEU A 696 3.90 4.09 -45.50
N ASP A 697 4.39 2.98 -46.05
CA ASP A 697 5.84 2.75 -46.14
C ASP A 697 6.49 3.55 -47.29
N ARG A 698 5.70 4.05 -48.26
CA ARG A 698 6.21 4.80 -49.42
C ARG A 698 6.81 6.15 -49.03
N ASP A 699 6.20 6.78 -48.04
CA ASP A 699 6.60 8.08 -47.51
C ASP A 699 7.43 7.92 -46.23
N SER A 700 7.73 6.68 -45.83
CA SER A 700 8.58 6.39 -44.67
C SER A 700 10.06 6.49 -45.02
N HIS A 701 10.87 6.87 -44.04
CA HIS A 701 12.32 6.97 -44.18
C HIS A 701 13.04 6.04 -43.18
N PRO A 702 14.35 5.77 -43.35
CA PRO A 702 15.11 5.01 -42.36
C PRO A 702 14.96 5.64 -40.96
N PRO A 703 14.94 4.83 -39.88
CA PRO A 703 14.83 5.35 -38.52
C PRO A 703 15.92 6.37 -38.23
N ALA A 704 15.53 7.46 -37.57
CA ALA A 704 16.47 8.49 -37.15
C ALA A 704 17.46 7.95 -36.11
N PRO A 705 18.67 8.53 -36.00
CA PRO A 705 19.55 8.27 -34.86
C PRO A 705 18.81 8.53 -33.54
N ILE A 706 19.01 7.66 -32.54
CA ILE A 706 18.34 7.79 -31.23
C ILE A 706 18.59 9.16 -30.60
N THR A 707 19.78 9.74 -30.80
CA THR A 707 20.11 11.09 -30.33
C THR A 707 19.17 12.14 -30.91
N ASP A 708 18.81 12.03 -32.19
CA ASP A 708 17.96 13.01 -32.88
C ASP A 708 16.50 12.87 -32.44
N VAL A 709 16.04 11.62 -32.24
CA VAL A 709 14.72 11.33 -31.67
C VAL A 709 14.59 11.88 -30.24
N VAL A 710 15.59 11.66 -29.38
CA VAL A 710 15.61 12.14 -27.99
C VAL A 710 15.74 13.65 -27.91
N GLU A 711 16.55 14.25 -28.78
CA GLU A 711 16.72 15.71 -28.87
C GLU A 711 15.53 16.42 -29.51
N GLY A 712 14.61 15.68 -30.15
CA GLY A 712 13.47 16.24 -30.85
C GLY A 712 13.89 17.03 -32.08
N LYS A 713 14.98 16.64 -32.75
CA LYS A 713 15.36 17.27 -34.02
C LYS A 713 14.33 16.89 -35.06
N ASP A 714 13.97 17.86 -35.90
CA ASP A 714 13.16 17.58 -37.08
C ASP A 714 13.93 16.60 -37.96
N VAL A 715 13.34 15.42 -38.16
CA VAL A 715 13.81 14.42 -39.12
C VAL A 715 13.18 14.72 -40.49
N GLU A 716 13.87 14.36 -41.56
CA GLU A 716 13.70 14.89 -42.94
C GLU A 716 12.27 15.15 -43.42
#